data_AF-M0NFH5-F1
#
_entry.id   AF-M0NFH5-F1
#
_cell.length_a   1.000
_cell.length_b   1.000
_cell.length_c   1.000
_cell.angle_alpha   90.00
_cell.angle_beta   90.00
_cell.angle_gamma   90.00
#
_symmetry.space_group_name_H-M   'P 1'
#
loop_
_entity.id
_entity.type
_entity.pdbx_description
1 polymer ?
#
loop_
_entity_poly.entity_id
_entity_poly.type
_entity_poly.pdbx_seq_one_letter_code
_entity_poly.pdbx_strand_id
1 'polypeptide(L)'
;MASSDISVREHHDRVKDAVSPLCSLDGNPTLLVNDKKGWYVTRENQAQDSEQNDGQDSSEEEFPKERRARNFCEDYNRVAATRLERTLYTLTSYKYPETFDRWKRARFDPERGDNGEYVYADRKPAPRSEDIAAVAVWGDIDLEDDLKLQRPDLDRETYDIAEEAYEAYIQAFADLYGGHDAVYMLDSVGGAYIFGAPEATLPVVRYYADDDDARARVLSELIDRSNDYLGEAQQRINERVDGAGEVIGPDWANNINRQYKMPLTLHGDHDAVVTPVDVEDVRYREPVAVEEVDDTLLEGVHEWCESFTAVEFEDRVTDLVAGLWPDEYDEHGSWEDALDAWIDAERERERREEQRRQAAAERREQRLDELGEGIEGQPITPFLQDVYDALDGIDTAEVVRHYASDEWDSGADMADKTEFNPSWRSSKSGRSCYVNHSTNRFGDPGESGGGYAAKAMALGKTIITDASQDLTGEEWAEAVDALRDAGYNVPIWTPEKGSHHRDGSEYDEMPFWAVRKAAVALGVLPEDGFTTKTGARGEEYLGFPGAETYNTVLDEIETVGLDHNRDHVGTTDQTDSVPDIDLSADPETSVAISDDELIEKARNASNGENFTALWDGSTDGHESRSKAATALCFHLAFWTGGDADRMDHLFRDSELMWPGWDESIEQNGTGESFGKIALKRALAGTDSFYESPQSETDSKEAAASRDRDEQQAPTESADESELPTEPATTATDDRTSPQEQPRGEQTKAGQADAEQTETKQTAGEHAHLKEQNRLLIERVETLEEDIEQKEARIEKLEAQLAYYEEKLAQSDDGERGSKPIVERAVQYFR
;
A
#
# COMPACT_ATOMS: atom_id res chain seq x y z
N MET A 1 -30.16 27.63 -31.93
CA MET A 1 -29.59 28.56 -32.93
C MET A 1 -29.41 27.77 -34.24
N ALA A 2 -28.55 28.16 -35.17
CA ALA A 2 -28.15 27.27 -36.28
C ALA A 2 -27.10 26.27 -35.75
N SER A 3 -27.10 25.02 -36.25
CA SER A 3 -26.02 24.08 -35.91
C SER A 3 -24.77 24.42 -36.71
N SER A 4 -23.63 24.31 -36.03
CA SER A 4 -22.30 24.20 -36.61
C SER A 4 -21.65 22.98 -35.98
N ASP A 5 -22.21 21.80 -36.26
CA ASP A 5 -21.56 20.52 -35.99
C ASP A 5 -20.24 20.46 -36.79
N ILE A 6 -19.16 21.02 -36.25
CA ILE A 6 -17.81 20.80 -36.73
C ILE A 6 -17.52 19.33 -36.47
N SER A 7 -17.29 18.53 -37.51
CA SER A 7 -17.00 17.13 -37.27
C SER A 7 -15.66 17.01 -36.55
N VAL A 8 -15.53 16.00 -35.68
CA VAL A 8 -14.29 15.68 -34.94
C VAL A 8 -13.05 15.75 -35.84
N ARG A 9 -13.16 15.30 -37.09
CA ARG A 9 -12.04 15.30 -38.05
C ARG A 9 -11.72 16.68 -38.63
N GLU A 10 -12.71 17.55 -38.80
CA GLU A 10 -12.49 18.94 -39.21
C GLU A 10 -11.89 19.76 -38.07
N HIS A 11 -12.28 19.49 -36.81
CA HIS A 11 -11.65 20.06 -35.63
C HIS A 11 -10.18 19.65 -35.52
N HIS A 12 -9.90 18.34 -35.54
CA HIS A 12 -8.53 17.83 -35.44
C HIS A 12 -7.64 18.16 -36.66
N ASP A 13 -8.20 18.35 -37.87
CA ASP A 13 -7.44 18.92 -39.00
C ASP A 13 -7.18 20.42 -38.85
N ARG A 14 -8.02 21.17 -38.13
CA ARG A 14 -7.82 22.60 -37.86
C ARG A 14 -6.75 22.86 -36.80
N VAL A 15 -6.76 22.12 -35.69
CA VAL A 15 -5.84 22.37 -34.56
C VAL A 15 -4.44 21.78 -34.75
N LYS A 16 -4.24 20.93 -35.78
CA LYS A 16 -3.00 20.15 -35.99
C LYS A 16 -1.71 20.97 -35.99
N ASP A 17 -1.76 22.19 -36.56
CA ASP A 17 -0.56 23.01 -36.73
C ASP A 17 -0.19 23.66 -35.39
N ALA A 18 -1.18 24.08 -34.59
CA ALA A 18 -0.99 24.60 -33.24
C ALA A 18 -0.33 23.55 -32.33
N VAL A 19 -0.88 22.33 -32.28
CA VAL A 19 -0.34 21.24 -31.43
C VAL A 19 0.94 20.59 -31.96
N SER A 20 1.43 20.98 -33.15
CA SER A 20 2.54 20.29 -33.80
C SER A 20 3.91 20.31 -33.08
N PRO A 21 4.30 21.35 -32.31
CA PRO A 21 5.57 21.35 -31.59
C PRO A 21 5.65 20.24 -30.53
N LEU A 22 4.52 19.95 -29.88
CA LEU A 22 4.36 18.94 -28.83
C LEU A 22 4.74 17.51 -29.27
N CYS A 23 4.98 17.28 -30.57
CA CYS A 23 5.32 15.96 -31.08
C CYS A 23 6.74 15.50 -30.71
N SER A 24 7.66 16.41 -30.37
CA SER A 24 9.05 16.05 -30.05
C SER A 24 9.78 17.08 -29.17
N LEU A 25 10.61 16.58 -28.25
CA LEU A 25 11.55 17.34 -27.41
C LEU A 25 13.00 16.95 -27.77
N ASP A 26 13.87 17.92 -28.07
CA ASP A 26 15.27 17.69 -28.51
C ASP A 26 15.41 16.62 -29.61
N GLY A 27 14.45 16.56 -30.55
CA GLY A 27 14.40 15.56 -31.62
C GLY A 27 13.94 14.16 -31.21
N ASN A 28 13.63 13.93 -29.93
CA ASN A 28 13.03 12.70 -29.42
C ASN A 28 11.49 12.79 -29.49
N PRO A 29 10.79 11.94 -30.26
CA PRO A 29 9.35 12.01 -30.40
C PRO A 29 8.58 11.39 -29.21
N THR A 30 7.33 11.85 -29.01
CA THR A 30 6.36 11.21 -28.09
C THR A 30 5.31 10.39 -28.86
N LEU A 31 4.51 9.60 -28.14
CA LEU A 31 3.58 8.60 -28.69
C LEU A 31 2.15 9.12 -28.74
N LEU A 32 1.46 8.91 -29.88
CA LEU A 32 0.08 9.38 -30.09
C LEU A 32 -0.96 8.27 -29.93
N VAL A 33 -1.86 8.40 -28.96
CA VAL A 33 -3.00 7.48 -28.73
C VAL A 33 -4.31 8.14 -29.15
N ASN A 34 -5.17 7.42 -29.89
CA ASN A 34 -6.58 7.83 -30.04
C ASN A 34 -7.46 7.11 -29.00
N ASP A 35 -8.40 7.84 -28.40
CA ASP A 35 -9.52 7.30 -27.63
C ASP A 35 -9.07 6.29 -26.55
N LYS A 36 -8.01 6.65 -25.78
CA LYS A 36 -7.37 5.92 -24.67
C LYS A 36 -6.78 4.53 -24.99
N LYS A 37 -7.13 3.91 -26.14
CA LYS A 37 -6.82 2.52 -26.52
C LYS A 37 -6.11 2.37 -27.87
N GLY A 38 -6.09 3.42 -28.70
CA GLY A 38 -5.52 3.41 -30.05
C GLY A 38 -4.00 3.61 -30.11
N TRP A 39 -3.20 2.72 -29.51
CA TRP A 39 -1.74 2.90 -29.35
C TRP A 39 -0.87 2.68 -30.59
N TYR A 40 -1.33 1.84 -31.53
CA TYR A 40 -0.44 1.21 -32.51
C TYR A 40 -0.79 1.48 -33.98
N VAL A 41 0.23 1.48 -34.83
CA VAL A 41 0.10 1.27 -36.28
C VAL A 41 0.06 -0.23 -36.57
N THR A 42 -0.61 -0.65 -37.65
CA THR A 42 -0.62 -2.04 -38.11
C THR A 42 -0.32 -2.07 -39.62
N ARG A 43 0.47 -3.04 -40.08
CA ARG A 43 0.72 -3.37 -41.50
C ARG A 43 0.60 -4.89 -41.73
N GLU A 44 0.55 -5.29 -43.00
CA GLU A 44 0.79 -6.69 -43.41
C GLU A 44 2.27 -7.04 -43.20
N ASN A 45 2.56 -8.25 -42.72
CA ASN A 45 3.93 -8.72 -42.49
C ASN A 45 4.75 -8.73 -43.78
N GLN A 46 5.92 -8.06 -43.81
CA GLN A 46 6.66 -7.75 -45.04
C GLN A 46 7.62 -8.86 -45.52
N ALA A 47 7.10 -10.07 -45.72
CA ALA A 47 7.83 -11.19 -46.32
C ALA A 47 7.93 -11.06 -47.87
N GLN A 48 8.75 -10.11 -48.36
CA GLN A 48 9.12 -10.01 -49.78
C GLN A 48 10.59 -9.58 -49.98
N ASP A 49 11.53 -10.52 -49.84
CA ASP A 49 12.75 -10.63 -50.69
C ASP A 49 13.59 -11.89 -50.37
N SER A 50 12.97 -13.06 -50.47
CA SER A 50 13.62 -14.37 -50.23
C SER A 50 13.30 -15.42 -51.31
N GLU A 51 13.73 -15.18 -52.56
CA GLU A 51 13.70 -16.18 -53.66
C GLU A 51 14.56 -17.46 -53.39
N GLN A 52 15.05 -17.66 -52.15
CA GLN A 52 15.92 -18.78 -51.76
C GLN A 52 15.63 -19.25 -50.32
N ASN A 53 14.43 -19.80 -50.07
CA ASN A 53 14.24 -20.68 -48.92
C ASN A 53 13.22 -21.80 -49.23
N ASP A 54 13.71 -22.98 -49.63
CA ASP A 54 12.90 -24.22 -49.74
C ASP A 54 12.60 -24.81 -48.34
N GLY A 55 12.17 -23.95 -47.40
CA GLY A 55 11.92 -24.26 -46.01
C GLY A 55 10.68 -23.52 -45.53
N GLN A 56 9.59 -24.26 -45.29
CA GLN A 56 8.28 -23.72 -44.96
C GLN A 56 8.24 -23.29 -43.48
N ASP A 57 8.49 -22.01 -43.22
CA ASP A 57 8.38 -21.41 -41.88
C ASP A 57 6.90 -21.22 -41.51
N SER A 58 6.41 -22.06 -40.60
CA SER A 58 5.00 -22.06 -40.17
C SER A 58 4.60 -20.83 -39.36
N SER A 59 5.53 -19.99 -38.91
CA SER A 59 5.20 -18.79 -38.13
C SER A 59 4.48 -17.72 -38.96
N GLU A 60 4.60 -17.73 -40.29
CA GLU A 60 3.96 -16.73 -41.16
C GLU A 60 2.43 -16.85 -41.18
N GLU A 61 1.89 -18.07 -41.13
CA GLU A 61 0.44 -18.30 -41.03
C GLU A 61 -0.11 -17.91 -39.66
N GLU A 62 0.69 -18.04 -38.60
CA GLU A 62 0.29 -17.72 -37.23
C GLU A 62 0.29 -16.20 -36.94
N PHE A 63 1.26 -15.44 -37.47
CA PHE A 63 1.39 -14.00 -37.21
C PHE A 63 1.50 -13.18 -38.52
N PRO A 64 0.36 -12.92 -39.19
CA PRO A 64 0.32 -12.31 -40.53
C PRO A 64 0.40 -10.77 -40.53
N LYS A 65 0.38 -10.10 -39.37
CA LYS A 65 0.50 -8.64 -39.25
C LYS A 65 1.79 -8.27 -38.53
N GLU A 66 2.19 -7.02 -38.68
CA GLU A 66 3.16 -6.36 -37.80
C GLU A 66 2.56 -5.08 -37.23
N ARG A 67 3.00 -4.70 -36.02
CA ARG A 67 2.59 -3.44 -35.36
C ARG A 67 3.78 -2.71 -34.76
N ARG A 68 3.73 -1.38 -34.77
CA ARG A 68 4.64 -0.49 -34.03
C ARG A 68 3.87 0.50 -33.16
N ALA A 69 4.52 1.09 -32.16
CA ALA A 69 4.05 2.29 -31.49
C ALA A 69 3.78 3.42 -32.51
N ARG A 70 2.84 4.33 -32.23
CA ARG A 70 2.56 5.49 -33.08
C ARG A 70 3.47 6.66 -32.71
N ASN A 71 4.30 7.10 -33.65
CA ASN A 71 5.06 8.35 -33.50
C ASN A 71 4.10 9.52 -33.75
N PHE A 72 3.98 10.48 -32.82
CA PHE A 72 3.08 11.62 -32.98
C PHE A 72 3.42 12.41 -34.26
N CYS A 73 4.68 12.82 -34.44
CA CYS A 73 5.13 13.61 -35.59
C CYS A 73 4.80 12.95 -36.95
N GLU A 74 4.83 11.61 -37.04
CA GLU A 74 4.53 10.87 -38.27
C GLU A 74 3.04 10.57 -38.47
N ASP A 75 2.36 10.08 -37.42
CA ASP A 75 1.06 9.41 -37.56
C ASP A 75 -0.15 10.33 -37.40
N TYR A 76 0.01 11.55 -36.86
CA TYR A 76 -1.11 12.44 -36.52
C TYR A 76 -2.15 12.59 -37.64
N ASN A 77 -1.71 13.02 -38.83
CA ASN A 77 -2.56 13.24 -40.00
C ASN A 77 -3.34 11.97 -40.40
N ARG A 78 -2.76 10.78 -40.20
CA ARG A 78 -3.40 9.50 -40.50
C ARG A 78 -4.42 9.13 -39.42
N VAL A 79 -4.11 9.38 -38.15
CA VAL A 79 -4.99 9.09 -37.01
C VAL A 79 -6.23 9.97 -37.04
N ALA A 80 -6.07 11.29 -37.08
CA ALA A 80 -7.17 12.26 -37.12
C ALA A 80 -8.12 12.02 -38.30
N ALA A 81 -7.59 11.73 -39.50
CA ALA A 81 -8.41 11.51 -40.68
C ALA A 81 -9.16 10.16 -40.72
N THR A 82 -8.67 9.11 -40.04
CA THR A 82 -9.15 7.73 -40.30
C THR A 82 -9.46 6.84 -39.09
N ARG A 83 -9.03 7.19 -37.87
CA ARG A 83 -9.10 6.29 -36.69
C ARG A 83 -9.59 6.93 -35.40
N LEU A 84 -9.76 8.24 -35.37
CA LEU A 84 -10.21 8.99 -34.22
C LEU A 84 -11.74 8.97 -34.10
N GLU A 85 -12.24 8.66 -32.90
CA GLU A 85 -13.66 8.80 -32.54
C GLU A 85 -13.92 10.17 -31.92
N ARG A 86 -13.10 10.62 -30.95
CA ARG A 86 -13.23 11.96 -30.34
C ARG A 86 -11.92 12.56 -29.79
N THR A 87 -11.15 11.81 -29.01
CA THR A 87 -10.09 12.36 -28.14
C THR A 87 -8.69 11.87 -28.53
N LEU A 88 -7.72 12.77 -28.64
CA LEU A 88 -6.31 12.45 -28.78
C LEU A 88 -5.57 12.62 -27.45
N TYR A 89 -4.73 11.65 -27.15
CA TYR A 89 -3.85 11.62 -25.98
C TYR A 89 -2.40 11.50 -26.45
N THR A 90 -1.48 12.05 -25.67
CA THR A 90 -0.04 11.82 -25.81
C THR A 90 0.54 11.38 -24.46
N LEU A 91 1.83 11.04 -24.42
CA LEU A 91 2.51 10.61 -23.20
C LEU A 91 3.26 11.76 -22.53
N THR A 92 3.33 11.69 -21.20
CA THR A 92 4.11 12.59 -20.32
C THR A 92 5.63 12.48 -20.49
N SER A 93 6.08 11.65 -21.44
CA SER A 93 7.48 11.28 -21.61
C SER A 93 7.83 10.96 -23.07
N TYR A 94 8.93 11.55 -23.53
CA TYR A 94 9.48 11.37 -24.87
C TYR A 94 10.32 10.10 -24.95
N LYS A 95 10.56 9.59 -26.16
CA LYS A 95 11.25 8.33 -26.43
C LYS A 95 12.28 8.50 -27.55
N TYR A 96 13.33 7.69 -27.52
CA TYR A 96 14.29 7.64 -28.62
C TYR A 96 13.59 7.31 -29.96
N PRO A 97 13.95 7.95 -31.09
CA PRO A 97 13.31 7.71 -32.38
C PRO A 97 13.21 6.23 -32.78
N GLU A 98 14.27 5.45 -32.50
CA GLU A 98 14.40 4.03 -32.79
C GLU A 98 13.37 3.17 -32.03
N THR A 99 12.80 3.66 -30.93
CA THR A 99 11.71 2.98 -30.21
C THR A 99 10.47 2.82 -31.10
N PHE A 100 10.21 3.79 -31.97
CA PHE A 100 9.06 3.74 -32.86
C PHE A 100 9.26 2.75 -34.02
N ASP A 101 10.47 2.57 -34.55
CA ASP A 101 10.72 1.61 -35.65
C ASP A 101 10.60 0.12 -35.26
N ARG A 102 10.31 -0.19 -33.99
CA ARG A 102 10.19 -1.56 -33.45
C ARG A 102 8.89 -2.26 -33.85
N TRP A 103 8.83 -2.72 -35.10
CA TRP A 103 7.76 -3.60 -35.57
C TRP A 103 7.81 -4.96 -34.86
N LYS A 104 6.69 -5.34 -34.23
CA LYS A 104 6.48 -6.67 -33.60
C LYS A 104 5.40 -7.44 -34.37
N ARG A 105 5.66 -8.73 -34.63
CA ARG A 105 4.73 -9.65 -35.31
C ARG A 105 3.50 -9.91 -34.44
N ALA A 106 2.32 -9.86 -35.06
CA ALA A 106 1.03 -9.93 -34.37
C ALA A 106 -0.06 -10.60 -35.23
N ARG A 107 -1.07 -11.15 -34.56
CA ARG A 107 -2.32 -11.66 -35.14
C ARG A 107 -3.49 -10.99 -34.45
N PHE A 108 -4.48 -10.55 -35.21
CA PHE A 108 -5.76 -10.16 -34.64
C PHE A 108 -6.56 -11.42 -34.29
N ASP A 109 -7.04 -11.48 -33.06
CA ASP A 109 -7.80 -12.59 -32.51
C ASP A 109 -9.20 -12.06 -32.11
N PRO A 110 -10.24 -12.31 -32.93
CA PRO A 110 -11.56 -11.71 -32.74
C PRO A 110 -12.33 -12.30 -31.55
N GLU A 111 -11.84 -13.39 -30.95
CA GLU A 111 -12.47 -14.09 -29.82
C GLU A 111 -11.82 -13.70 -28.46
N ARG A 112 -10.82 -12.82 -28.49
CA ARG A 112 -10.05 -12.38 -27.32
C ARG A 112 -10.51 -10.99 -26.87
N GLY A 113 -11.29 -10.93 -25.78
CA GLY A 113 -11.87 -9.70 -25.23
C GLY A 113 -13.02 -9.13 -26.07
N ASP A 114 -13.81 -8.22 -25.48
CA ASP A 114 -15.14 -7.81 -25.97
C ASP A 114 -15.23 -7.34 -27.44
N ASN A 115 -14.11 -6.89 -28.01
CA ASN A 115 -14.01 -6.36 -29.38
C ASN A 115 -12.90 -7.02 -30.22
N GLY A 116 -12.28 -8.10 -29.71
CA GLY A 116 -11.08 -8.72 -30.27
C GLY A 116 -9.78 -7.95 -29.97
N GLU A 117 -8.69 -8.68 -29.77
CA GLU A 117 -7.37 -8.13 -29.42
C GLU A 117 -6.30 -8.52 -30.46
N TYR A 118 -5.12 -7.90 -30.36
CA TYR A 118 -3.93 -8.41 -31.04
C TYR A 118 -3.09 -9.25 -30.08
N VAL A 119 -2.89 -10.52 -30.44
CA VAL A 119 -1.87 -11.40 -29.86
C VAL A 119 -0.54 -11.12 -30.57
N TYR A 120 0.56 -11.14 -29.83
CA TYR A 120 1.91 -10.90 -30.34
C TYR A 120 2.74 -12.18 -30.23
N ALA A 121 3.72 -12.35 -31.12
CA ALA A 121 4.64 -13.50 -31.12
C ALA A 121 5.74 -13.41 -30.03
N ASP A 122 5.75 -12.29 -29.30
CA ASP A 122 6.73 -11.79 -28.35
C ASP A 122 5.97 -10.73 -27.52
N ARG A 123 6.62 -9.68 -27.01
CA ARG A 123 5.99 -8.56 -26.29
C ARG A 123 5.19 -7.59 -27.19
N LYS A 124 4.22 -6.89 -26.57
CA LYS A 124 3.59 -5.68 -27.15
C LYS A 124 4.67 -4.64 -27.50
N PRO A 125 4.60 -3.92 -28.64
CA PRO A 125 5.54 -2.85 -29.01
C PRO A 125 5.21 -1.54 -28.26
N ALA A 126 4.96 -1.61 -26.96
CA ALA A 126 4.89 -0.45 -26.08
C ALA A 126 6.32 -0.03 -25.69
N PRO A 127 6.59 1.27 -25.50
CA PRO A 127 7.85 1.74 -24.94
C PRO A 127 8.12 1.20 -23.53
N ARG A 128 9.39 1.14 -23.15
CA ARG A 128 9.88 0.74 -21.81
C ARG A 128 10.69 1.87 -21.14
N SER A 129 11.15 1.65 -19.91
CA SER A 129 12.13 2.52 -19.24
C SER A 129 13.43 2.65 -20.06
N GLU A 130 13.90 1.53 -20.65
CA GLU A 130 15.02 1.46 -21.60
C GLU A 130 14.89 2.45 -22.79
N ASP A 131 13.66 2.90 -23.10
CA ASP A 131 13.31 3.74 -24.25
C ASP A 131 13.15 5.24 -23.93
N ILE A 132 13.18 5.64 -22.65
CA ILE A 132 12.91 7.02 -22.23
C ILE A 132 14.06 7.93 -22.64
N ALA A 133 13.71 9.01 -23.33
CA ALA A 133 14.62 10.11 -23.65
C ALA A 133 14.35 11.38 -22.81
N ALA A 134 13.14 11.53 -22.25
CA ALA A 134 12.79 12.51 -21.23
C ALA A 134 11.43 12.16 -20.59
N VAL A 135 11.16 12.63 -19.38
CA VAL A 135 9.88 12.55 -18.68
C VAL A 135 9.63 13.81 -17.85
N ALA A 136 8.40 14.32 -17.86
CA ALA A 136 7.98 15.34 -16.89
C ALA A 136 7.52 14.67 -15.59
N VAL A 137 7.92 15.22 -14.44
CA VAL A 137 7.11 15.07 -13.22
C VAL A 137 5.81 15.83 -13.47
N TRP A 138 4.67 15.20 -13.17
CA TRP A 138 3.36 15.71 -13.56
C TRP A 138 2.26 15.11 -12.66
N GLY A 139 1.07 15.70 -12.69
CA GLY A 139 -0.10 15.27 -11.92
C GLY A 139 -1.40 15.25 -12.71
N ASP A 140 -2.20 14.22 -12.50
CA ASP A 140 -3.60 14.13 -12.93
C ASP A 140 -4.50 14.68 -11.82
N ILE A 141 -4.62 16.00 -11.74
CA ILE A 141 -5.23 16.72 -10.60
C ILE A 141 -6.69 17.01 -10.95
N ASP A 142 -7.46 15.93 -11.00
CA ASP A 142 -8.86 15.94 -11.39
C ASP A 142 -9.76 16.52 -10.28
N LEU A 143 -10.94 17.05 -10.63
CA LEU A 143 -11.99 17.31 -9.64
C LEU A 143 -12.43 15.98 -8.97
N GLU A 144 -13.18 16.03 -7.88
CA GLU A 144 -13.91 14.84 -7.42
C GLU A 144 -14.95 14.37 -8.45
N ASP A 145 -15.14 13.05 -8.59
CA ASP A 145 -15.86 12.43 -9.74
C ASP A 145 -17.30 12.95 -9.91
N ASP A 146 -18.03 13.16 -8.81
CA ASP A 146 -19.38 13.73 -8.81
C ASP A 146 -19.40 15.22 -9.27
N LEU A 147 -18.29 15.95 -9.12
CA LEU A 147 -18.16 17.35 -9.52
C LEU A 147 -17.77 17.48 -11.00
N LYS A 148 -16.98 16.54 -11.56
CA LYS A 148 -16.59 16.52 -12.99
C LYS A 148 -17.80 16.66 -13.90
N LEU A 149 -18.82 15.83 -13.67
CA LEU A 149 -20.06 15.80 -14.45
C LEU A 149 -20.90 17.08 -14.31
N GLN A 150 -20.72 17.81 -13.20
CA GLN A 150 -21.46 19.02 -12.86
C GLN A 150 -20.70 20.30 -13.20
N ARG A 151 -19.45 20.23 -13.71
CA ARG A 151 -18.53 21.37 -13.80
C ARG A 151 -19.18 22.68 -14.25
N PRO A 152 -19.86 22.78 -15.41
CA PRO A 152 -20.44 24.04 -15.88
C PRO A 152 -21.47 24.71 -14.96
N ASP A 153 -22.06 23.96 -14.02
CA ASP A 153 -23.09 24.41 -13.06
C ASP A 153 -22.58 24.47 -11.61
N LEU A 154 -21.28 24.24 -11.35
CA LEU A 154 -20.69 24.34 -10.00
C LEU A 154 -20.85 25.74 -9.39
N ASP A 155 -20.96 25.78 -8.06
CA ASP A 155 -21.06 27.04 -7.34
C ASP A 155 -19.70 27.73 -7.19
N ARG A 156 -19.76 29.01 -6.79
CA ARG A 156 -18.58 29.85 -6.66
C ARG A 156 -17.62 29.34 -5.58
N GLU A 157 -18.12 28.77 -4.49
CA GLU A 157 -17.30 28.35 -3.35
C GLU A 157 -16.46 27.13 -3.77
N THR A 158 -17.06 26.17 -4.48
CA THR A 158 -16.34 25.06 -5.12
C THR A 158 -15.26 25.54 -6.10
N TYR A 159 -15.56 26.56 -6.92
CA TYR A 159 -14.56 27.13 -7.84
C TYR A 159 -13.44 27.91 -7.14
N ASP A 160 -13.77 28.71 -6.12
CA ASP A 160 -12.80 29.48 -5.36
C ASP A 160 -11.83 28.51 -4.62
N ILE A 161 -12.33 27.37 -4.08
CA ILE A 161 -11.51 26.28 -3.51
C ILE A 161 -10.67 25.56 -4.57
N ALA A 162 -11.23 25.22 -5.74
CA ALA A 162 -10.50 24.53 -6.80
C ALA A 162 -9.33 25.37 -7.34
N GLU A 163 -9.54 26.67 -7.56
CA GLU A 163 -8.47 27.58 -8.01
C GLU A 163 -7.37 27.72 -6.92
N GLU A 164 -7.72 27.89 -5.64
CA GLU A 164 -6.74 27.94 -4.54
C GLU A 164 -5.97 26.61 -4.38
N ALA A 165 -6.63 25.46 -4.56
CA ALA A 165 -5.99 24.15 -4.57
C ALA A 165 -5.04 23.98 -5.77
N TYR A 166 -5.41 24.46 -6.96
CA TYR A 166 -4.52 24.43 -8.12
C TYR A 166 -3.30 25.33 -7.92
N GLU A 167 -3.46 26.60 -7.51
CA GLU A 167 -2.35 27.49 -7.14
C GLU A 167 -1.42 26.81 -6.11
N ALA A 168 -2.01 26.13 -5.12
CA ALA A 168 -1.29 25.37 -4.12
C ALA A 168 -0.46 24.21 -4.68
N TYR A 169 -0.95 23.48 -5.69
CA TYR A 169 -0.18 22.47 -6.40
C TYR A 169 0.89 23.07 -7.32
N ILE A 170 0.59 24.14 -8.08
CA ILE A 170 1.59 24.81 -8.93
C ILE A 170 2.80 25.21 -8.08
N GLN A 171 2.58 25.75 -6.87
CA GLN A 171 3.68 26.06 -5.96
C GLN A 171 4.50 24.82 -5.55
N ALA A 172 3.88 23.66 -5.32
CA ALA A 172 4.61 22.43 -5.01
C ALA A 172 5.45 21.91 -6.21
N PHE A 173 4.96 22.08 -7.45
CA PHE A 173 5.77 21.83 -8.64
C PHE A 173 6.91 22.85 -8.80
N ALA A 174 6.65 24.12 -8.51
CA ALA A 174 7.65 25.20 -8.57
C ALA A 174 8.73 25.05 -7.49
N ASP A 175 8.37 24.58 -6.29
CA ASP A 175 9.32 24.26 -5.22
C ASP A 175 10.25 23.11 -5.64
N LEU A 176 9.73 22.11 -6.36
CA LEU A 176 10.50 20.97 -6.89
C LEU A 176 11.39 21.32 -8.10
N TYR A 177 10.96 22.25 -8.95
CA TYR A 177 11.69 22.70 -10.15
C TYR A 177 12.51 23.99 -9.93
N GLY A 178 12.54 24.52 -8.70
CA GLY A 178 13.22 25.76 -8.35
C GLY A 178 12.63 27.04 -8.97
N GLY A 179 11.40 27.00 -9.50
CA GLY A 179 10.72 28.16 -10.11
C GLY A 179 9.45 27.82 -10.87
N HIS A 180 8.53 28.80 -10.95
CA HIS A 180 7.27 28.72 -11.72
C HIS A 180 7.50 28.76 -13.25
N ASP A 181 8.65 29.30 -13.68
CA ASP A 181 9.06 29.40 -15.09
C ASP A 181 9.17 28.04 -15.79
N ALA A 182 9.43 26.97 -15.02
CA ALA A 182 9.48 25.60 -15.51
C ALA A 182 8.18 24.79 -15.25
N VAL A 183 7.08 25.44 -14.84
CA VAL A 183 5.80 24.78 -14.52
C VAL A 183 4.72 25.14 -15.54
N TYR A 184 3.93 24.14 -15.92
CA TYR A 184 2.92 24.23 -16.98
C TYR A 184 1.60 23.62 -16.52
N MET A 185 0.46 24.23 -16.89
CA MET A 185 -0.88 23.74 -16.56
C MET A 185 -1.76 23.63 -17.81
N LEU A 186 -2.56 22.57 -17.89
CA LEU A 186 -3.65 22.38 -18.85
C LEU A 186 -4.96 22.14 -18.11
N ASP A 187 -6.04 22.80 -18.52
CA ASP A 187 -7.41 22.41 -18.22
C ASP A 187 -7.72 21.07 -18.92
N SER A 188 -7.94 20.02 -18.12
CA SER A 188 -8.27 18.65 -18.55
C SER A 188 -9.73 18.51 -19.05
N VAL A 189 -10.53 19.56 -18.90
CA VAL A 189 -12.01 19.63 -18.93
C VAL A 189 -12.69 18.95 -17.73
N GLY A 190 -12.14 17.85 -17.20
CA GLY A 190 -12.57 17.24 -15.92
C GLY A 190 -11.79 17.71 -14.68
N GLY A 191 -10.71 18.45 -14.90
CA GLY A 191 -9.68 18.71 -13.90
C GLY A 191 -8.56 19.56 -14.46
N ALA A 192 -7.36 19.46 -13.87
CA ALA A 192 -6.14 19.99 -14.47
C ALA A 192 -5.05 18.94 -14.59
N TYR A 193 -4.21 19.09 -15.62
CA TYR A 193 -2.89 18.49 -15.67
C TYR A 193 -1.86 19.54 -15.32
N ILE A 194 -1.03 19.29 -14.31
CA ILE A 194 0.14 20.13 -13.99
C ILE A 194 1.40 19.33 -14.32
N PHE A 195 2.39 20.00 -14.90
CA PHE A 195 3.66 19.42 -15.34
C PHE A 195 4.82 20.33 -14.93
N GLY A 196 5.95 19.75 -14.56
CA GLY A 196 7.24 20.42 -14.70
C GLY A 196 7.83 20.24 -16.11
N ALA A 197 8.80 21.07 -16.46
CA ALA A 197 9.47 21.08 -17.77
C ALA A 197 10.11 19.70 -18.06
N PRO A 198 9.74 19.01 -19.16
CA PRO A 198 10.25 17.66 -19.44
C PRO A 198 11.77 17.63 -19.72
N GLU A 199 12.33 18.75 -20.19
CA GLU A 199 13.77 18.90 -20.45
C GLU A 199 14.67 18.76 -19.22
N ALA A 200 14.15 18.96 -18.00
CA ALA A 200 14.91 18.81 -16.76
C ALA A 200 15.44 17.38 -16.54
N THR A 201 14.95 16.38 -17.30
CA THR A 201 15.45 15.00 -17.28
C THR A 201 16.42 14.66 -18.42
N LEU A 202 16.61 15.56 -19.41
CA LEU A 202 17.58 15.37 -20.49
C LEU A 202 19.04 15.24 -19.98
N PRO A 203 19.50 15.97 -18.95
CA PRO A 203 20.86 15.80 -18.43
C PRO A 203 21.10 14.40 -17.87
N VAL A 204 20.16 13.86 -17.09
CA VAL A 204 20.21 12.49 -16.54
C VAL A 204 20.32 11.46 -17.67
N VAL A 205 19.47 11.60 -18.69
CA VAL A 205 19.45 10.73 -19.88
C VAL A 205 20.77 10.77 -20.65
N ARG A 206 21.40 11.95 -20.76
CA ARG A 206 22.68 12.15 -21.45
C ARG A 206 23.89 11.71 -20.61
N TYR A 207 23.80 11.77 -19.29
CA TYR A 207 24.84 11.29 -18.36
C TYR A 207 24.92 9.76 -18.41
N TYR A 208 23.79 9.07 -18.23
CA TYR A 208 23.67 7.62 -18.35
C TYR A 208 23.46 7.14 -19.80
N ALA A 209 24.10 7.78 -20.77
CA ALA A 209 24.00 7.42 -22.19
C ALA A 209 24.72 6.10 -22.53
N ASP A 210 25.79 5.75 -21.81
CA ASP A 210 26.55 4.49 -21.97
C ASP A 210 26.14 3.39 -20.95
N ASP A 211 25.19 3.65 -20.05
CA ASP A 211 24.67 2.70 -19.05
C ASP A 211 23.13 2.67 -19.04
N ASP A 212 22.57 1.78 -19.87
CA ASP A 212 21.12 1.58 -20.03
C ASP A 212 20.41 1.14 -18.74
N ASP A 213 21.09 0.42 -17.84
CA ASP A 213 20.52 -0.06 -16.57
C ASP A 213 20.43 1.09 -15.56
N ALA A 214 21.51 1.87 -15.39
CA ALA A 214 21.50 3.06 -14.56
C ALA A 214 20.43 4.06 -15.02
N ARG A 215 20.37 4.34 -16.34
CA ARG A 215 19.36 5.24 -16.92
C ARG A 215 17.93 4.75 -16.68
N ALA A 216 17.68 3.46 -16.87
CA ALA A 216 16.35 2.88 -16.68
C ALA A 216 15.92 2.89 -15.21
N ARG A 217 16.85 2.67 -14.27
CA ARG A 217 16.59 2.72 -12.81
C ARG A 217 16.25 4.13 -12.36
N VAL A 218 17.12 5.12 -12.64
CA VAL A 218 16.91 6.51 -12.21
C VAL A 218 15.60 7.07 -12.76
N LEU A 219 15.25 6.80 -14.03
CA LEU A 219 14.01 7.31 -14.62
C LEU A 219 12.74 6.58 -14.15
N SER A 220 12.87 5.39 -13.55
CA SER A 220 11.78 4.73 -12.83
C SER A 220 11.66 5.31 -11.42
N GLU A 221 12.75 5.35 -10.66
CA GLU A 221 12.82 5.94 -9.31
C GLU A 221 12.35 7.40 -9.29
N LEU A 222 12.69 8.20 -10.31
CA LEU A 222 12.22 9.57 -10.48
C LEU A 222 10.69 9.65 -10.55
N ILE A 223 10.04 8.72 -11.24
CA ILE A 223 8.58 8.66 -11.34
C ILE A 223 8.00 8.25 -9.99
N ASP A 224 8.55 7.20 -9.37
CA ASP A 224 8.02 6.64 -8.13
C ASP A 224 8.19 7.63 -6.95
N ARG A 225 9.39 8.21 -6.75
CA ARG A 225 9.61 9.28 -5.76
C ARG A 225 8.80 10.55 -6.06
N SER A 226 8.50 10.84 -7.33
CA SER A 226 7.61 11.98 -7.63
C SER A 226 6.16 11.74 -7.20
N ASN A 227 5.70 10.48 -7.18
CA ASN A 227 4.37 10.13 -6.68
C ASN A 227 4.31 10.32 -5.16
N ASP A 228 5.37 9.91 -4.45
CA ASP A 228 5.46 10.08 -3.00
C ASP A 228 5.53 11.58 -2.63
N TYR A 229 6.39 12.36 -3.29
CA TYR A 229 6.48 13.82 -3.10
C TYR A 229 5.12 14.52 -3.33
N LEU A 230 4.39 14.14 -4.39
CA LEU A 230 3.08 14.72 -4.71
C LEU A 230 1.97 14.23 -3.78
N GLY A 231 2.05 12.98 -3.29
CA GLY A 231 1.17 12.43 -2.25
C GLY A 231 1.38 13.09 -0.87
N GLU A 232 2.59 13.48 -0.52
CA GLU A 232 2.84 14.36 0.62
C GLU A 232 2.36 15.80 0.36
N ALA A 233 2.55 16.32 -0.86
CA ALA A 233 2.08 17.65 -1.22
C ALA A 233 0.56 17.74 -1.09
N GLN A 234 -0.19 16.72 -1.52
CA GLN A 234 -1.63 16.60 -1.33
C GLN A 234 -2.02 16.70 0.15
N GLN A 235 -1.30 16.03 1.06
CA GLN A 235 -1.55 16.12 2.51
C GLN A 235 -1.33 17.56 3.01
N ARG A 236 -0.17 18.17 2.69
CA ARG A 236 0.15 19.57 3.05
C ARG A 236 -0.84 20.60 2.47
N ILE A 237 -1.44 20.30 1.32
CA ILE A 237 -2.41 21.18 0.64
C ILE A 237 -3.81 21.01 1.26
N ASN A 238 -4.23 19.78 1.56
CA ASN A 238 -5.50 19.50 2.25
C ASN A 238 -5.52 20.04 3.69
N GLU A 239 -4.36 20.16 4.36
CA GLU A 239 -4.23 20.85 5.65
C GLU A 239 -4.25 22.39 5.54
N ARG A 240 -3.98 22.96 4.35
CA ARG A 240 -3.84 24.40 4.12
C ARG A 240 -5.09 25.04 3.51
N VAL A 241 -5.79 24.33 2.64
CA VAL A 241 -6.93 24.83 1.86
C VAL A 241 -8.19 24.12 2.32
N ASP A 242 -9.00 24.81 3.13
CA ASP A 242 -10.24 24.27 3.71
C ASP A 242 -11.16 23.70 2.62
N GLY A 243 -11.42 22.40 2.67
CA GLY A 243 -12.29 21.70 1.71
C GLY A 243 -11.63 21.21 0.42
N ALA A 244 -10.32 21.40 0.21
CA ALA A 244 -9.65 20.94 -1.03
C ALA A 244 -9.83 19.43 -1.28
N GLY A 245 -9.73 18.60 -0.23
CA GLY A 245 -9.97 17.15 -0.30
C GLY A 245 -11.44 16.72 -0.46
N GLU A 246 -12.38 17.66 -0.55
CA GLU A 246 -13.79 17.42 -0.96
C GLU A 246 -14.05 17.87 -2.40
N VAL A 247 -13.08 18.54 -3.04
CA VAL A 247 -13.23 19.18 -4.36
C VAL A 247 -12.25 18.62 -5.40
N ILE A 248 -11.04 18.23 -4.98
CA ILE A 248 -9.93 17.79 -5.83
C ILE A 248 -9.50 16.37 -5.44
N GLY A 249 -9.54 15.46 -6.41
CA GLY A 249 -9.16 14.05 -6.27
C GLY A 249 -8.03 13.69 -7.24
N PRO A 250 -6.75 13.87 -6.86
CA PRO A 250 -5.61 13.59 -7.73
C PRO A 250 -5.35 12.09 -7.92
N ASP A 251 -4.89 11.70 -9.11
CA ASP A 251 -4.39 10.36 -9.43
C ASP A 251 -2.87 10.39 -9.67
N TRP A 252 -2.12 10.02 -8.63
CA TRP A 252 -0.66 9.90 -8.65
C TRP A 252 -0.14 8.54 -9.18
N ALA A 253 -0.95 7.72 -9.85
CA ALA A 253 -0.50 6.43 -10.40
C ALA A 253 0.30 6.62 -11.71
N ASN A 254 1.41 7.35 -11.61
CA ASN A 254 2.28 7.66 -12.73
C ASN A 254 3.08 6.45 -13.19
N ASN A 255 3.49 6.46 -14.45
CA ASN A 255 4.31 5.42 -15.04
C ASN A 255 4.91 5.92 -16.36
N ILE A 256 5.91 5.19 -16.85
CA ILE A 256 6.67 5.43 -18.09
C ILE A 256 5.82 5.60 -19.38
N ASN A 257 4.53 5.25 -19.33
CA ASN A 257 3.56 5.30 -20.43
C ASN A 257 2.24 5.97 -20.00
N ARG A 258 2.27 6.85 -18.98
CA ARG A 258 1.11 7.62 -18.53
C ARG A 258 0.64 8.57 -19.63
N GLN A 259 -0.67 8.62 -19.85
CA GLN A 259 -1.33 9.39 -20.92
C GLN A 259 -1.97 10.64 -20.35
N TYR A 260 -1.90 11.75 -21.08
CA TYR A 260 -2.73 12.93 -20.85
C TYR A 260 -3.43 13.37 -22.14
N LYS A 261 -4.56 14.07 -22.02
CA LYS A 261 -5.33 14.58 -23.17
C LYS A 261 -4.53 15.73 -23.80
N MET A 262 -4.32 15.71 -25.11
CA MET A 262 -3.52 16.75 -25.79
C MET A 262 -4.21 18.13 -25.75
N PRO A 263 -3.46 19.25 -25.74
CA PRO A 263 -4.04 20.57 -25.98
C PRO A 263 -4.95 20.60 -27.21
N LEU A 264 -6.04 21.36 -27.13
CA LEU A 264 -7.11 21.48 -28.11
C LEU A 264 -7.84 20.19 -28.51
N THR A 265 -7.58 19.04 -27.88
CA THR A 265 -8.46 17.87 -28.09
C THR A 265 -9.83 18.12 -27.49
N LEU A 266 -10.86 17.61 -28.17
CA LEU A 266 -12.19 17.45 -27.59
C LEU A 266 -12.10 16.53 -26.36
N HIS A 267 -12.80 16.88 -25.27
CA HIS A 267 -13.01 15.96 -24.14
C HIS A 267 -13.88 14.76 -24.55
N GLY A 268 -13.81 13.64 -23.84
CA GLY A 268 -14.64 12.45 -24.11
C GLY A 268 -16.14 12.74 -24.01
N ASP A 269 -16.55 13.29 -22.86
CA ASP A 269 -17.95 13.38 -22.44
C ASP A 269 -18.54 14.80 -22.49
N HIS A 270 -17.73 15.81 -22.84
CA HIS A 270 -18.13 17.22 -22.89
C HIS A 270 -17.75 17.86 -24.23
N ASP A 271 -18.61 18.71 -24.80
CA ASP A 271 -18.35 19.51 -26.01
C ASP A 271 -17.49 20.76 -25.68
N ALA A 272 -16.33 20.49 -25.06
CA ALA A 272 -15.28 21.46 -24.73
C ALA A 272 -13.90 20.89 -25.09
N VAL A 273 -12.90 21.77 -25.16
CA VAL A 273 -11.51 21.42 -25.48
C VAL A 273 -10.56 21.61 -24.30
N VAL A 274 -9.51 20.79 -24.26
CA VAL A 274 -8.36 20.97 -23.35
C VAL A 274 -7.59 22.24 -23.73
N THR A 275 -7.25 23.09 -22.76
CA THR A 275 -6.56 24.36 -23.02
C THR A 275 -5.49 24.69 -21.98
N PRO A 276 -4.41 25.39 -22.33
CA PRO A 276 -3.48 25.98 -21.36
C PRO A 276 -4.18 26.86 -20.33
N VAL A 277 -3.66 26.82 -19.11
CA VAL A 277 -3.98 27.75 -18.02
C VAL A 277 -2.72 28.54 -17.68
N ASP A 278 -2.86 29.84 -17.41
CA ASP A 278 -1.77 30.69 -16.93
C ASP A 278 -1.45 30.32 -15.48
N VAL A 279 -0.19 29.96 -15.20
CA VAL A 279 0.24 29.53 -13.87
C VAL A 279 0.37 30.70 -12.87
N GLU A 280 0.39 31.95 -13.36
CA GLU A 280 0.44 33.18 -12.55
C GLU A 280 -0.95 33.85 -12.39
N ASP A 281 -1.98 33.36 -13.08
CA ASP A 281 -3.37 33.88 -13.07
C ASP A 281 -4.36 32.73 -13.31
N VAL A 282 -4.37 31.76 -12.38
CA VAL A 282 -5.12 30.49 -12.49
C VAL A 282 -6.61 30.76 -12.62
N ARG A 283 -7.20 30.29 -13.72
CA ARG A 283 -8.63 30.43 -14.01
C ARG A 283 -9.21 29.15 -14.56
N TYR A 284 -10.07 28.53 -13.78
CA TYR A 284 -10.58 27.18 -14.00
C TYR A 284 -12.10 27.13 -14.20
N ARG A 285 -12.76 28.28 -14.32
CA ARG A 285 -14.24 28.37 -14.23
C ARG A 285 -14.99 27.87 -15.46
N GLU A 286 -14.72 28.39 -16.65
CA GLU A 286 -15.53 28.08 -17.84
C GLU A 286 -14.68 27.26 -18.85
N PRO A 287 -14.97 25.96 -19.05
CA PRO A 287 -14.26 25.14 -20.04
C PRO A 287 -14.52 25.68 -21.46
N VAL A 288 -13.47 25.87 -22.26
CA VAL A 288 -13.58 26.47 -23.60
C VAL A 288 -14.38 25.57 -24.54
N ALA A 289 -15.48 26.09 -25.10
CA ALA A 289 -16.33 25.34 -26.01
C ALA A 289 -15.67 25.15 -27.39
N VAL A 290 -16.08 24.10 -28.13
CA VAL A 290 -15.52 23.78 -29.45
C VAL A 290 -15.67 24.94 -30.45
N GLU A 291 -16.79 25.66 -30.39
CA GLU A 291 -17.08 26.82 -31.22
C GLU A 291 -16.30 28.09 -30.83
N GLU A 292 -15.70 28.13 -29.64
CA GLU A 292 -14.94 29.27 -29.11
C GLU A 292 -13.45 29.19 -29.43
N VAL A 293 -12.97 28.04 -29.92
CA VAL A 293 -11.63 27.91 -30.50
C VAL A 293 -11.50 28.86 -31.69
N ASP A 294 -10.81 29.98 -31.50
CA ASP A 294 -10.53 30.98 -32.52
C ASP A 294 -9.05 30.96 -32.93
N ASP A 295 -8.67 31.79 -33.90
CA ASP A 295 -7.29 31.81 -34.39
C ASP A 295 -6.31 32.38 -33.34
N THR A 296 -6.80 33.13 -32.34
CA THR A 296 -6.02 33.63 -31.19
C THR A 296 -5.65 32.49 -30.25
N LEU A 297 -6.60 31.62 -29.92
CA LEU A 297 -6.34 30.43 -29.11
C LEU A 297 -5.44 29.44 -29.84
N LEU A 298 -5.57 29.29 -31.17
CA LEU A 298 -4.63 28.48 -31.97
C LEU A 298 -3.19 29.01 -31.89
N GLU A 299 -2.99 30.33 -31.92
CA GLU A 299 -1.66 30.96 -31.78
C GLU A 299 -1.11 30.75 -30.36
N GLY A 300 -1.90 31.02 -29.31
CA GLY A 300 -1.47 30.83 -27.92
C GLY A 300 -1.18 29.37 -27.53
N VAL A 301 -1.93 28.39 -28.05
CA VAL A 301 -1.60 26.97 -27.84
C VAL A 301 -0.34 26.56 -28.62
N HIS A 302 -0.06 27.19 -29.76
CA HIS A 302 1.21 26.96 -30.46
C HIS A 302 2.40 27.44 -29.62
N GLU A 303 2.33 28.67 -29.09
CA GLU A 303 3.36 29.24 -28.21
C GLU A 303 3.54 28.39 -26.93
N TRP A 304 2.44 27.91 -26.31
CA TRP A 304 2.52 26.97 -25.18
C TRP A 304 3.20 25.65 -25.56
N CYS A 305 2.87 25.07 -26.71
CA CYS A 305 3.49 23.83 -27.18
C CYS A 305 4.97 24.02 -27.53
N GLU A 306 5.37 25.15 -28.13
CA GLU A 306 6.78 25.48 -28.37
C GLU A 306 7.54 25.66 -27.05
N SER A 307 6.95 26.31 -26.04
CA SER A 307 7.54 26.45 -24.70
C SER A 307 7.70 25.11 -23.99
N PHE A 308 6.66 24.28 -23.94
CA PHE A 308 6.69 22.96 -23.29
C PHE A 308 7.59 21.92 -24.02
N THR A 309 8.10 22.25 -25.20
CA THR A 309 9.10 21.45 -25.94
C THR A 309 10.39 22.21 -26.24
N ALA A 310 10.63 23.30 -25.51
CA ALA A 310 11.87 24.05 -25.54
C ALA A 310 13.02 23.26 -24.86
N VAL A 311 14.19 23.89 -24.81
CA VAL A 311 15.36 23.38 -24.09
C VAL A 311 16.04 24.59 -23.44
N GLU A 312 15.36 25.14 -22.44
CA GLU A 312 15.78 26.33 -21.67
C GLU A 312 15.99 26.02 -20.18
N PHE A 313 15.39 24.93 -19.66
CA PHE A 313 15.37 24.57 -18.23
C PHE A 313 16.18 23.31 -17.87
N GLU A 314 17.23 22.98 -18.63
CA GLU A 314 18.06 21.79 -18.35
C GLU A 314 18.82 21.88 -17.01
N ASP A 315 19.10 23.08 -16.48
CA ASP A 315 19.76 23.27 -15.18
C ASP A 315 18.89 22.88 -13.99
N ARG A 316 17.55 22.85 -14.17
CA ARG A 316 16.55 22.44 -13.17
C ARG A 316 16.64 20.96 -12.78
N VAL A 317 17.45 20.16 -13.47
CA VAL A 317 17.88 18.83 -12.99
C VAL A 317 18.45 18.90 -11.57
N THR A 318 19.12 20.01 -11.24
CA THR A 318 19.76 20.23 -9.94
C THR A 318 18.71 20.35 -8.83
N ASP A 319 17.71 21.20 -9.04
CA ASP A 319 16.60 21.41 -8.09
C ASP A 319 15.75 20.13 -7.96
N LEU A 320 15.44 19.49 -9.10
CA LEU A 320 14.65 18.26 -9.19
C LEU A 320 15.30 17.07 -8.47
N VAL A 321 16.62 16.87 -8.64
CA VAL A 321 17.34 15.79 -7.93
C VAL A 321 17.51 16.12 -6.45
N ALA A 322 17.76 17.38 -6.08
CA ALA A 322 17.81 17.77 -4.67
C ALA A 322 16.46 17.59 -3.95
N GLY A 323 15.34 17.75 -4.65
CA GLY A 323 13.99 17.54 -4.10
C GLY A 323 13.54 16.08 -4.01
N LEU A 324 14.08 15.18 -4.85
CA LEU A 324 13.71 13.75 -4.87
C LEU A 324 14.76 12.83 -4.22
N TRP A 325 16.03 13.20 -4.20
CA TRP A 325 17.14 12.51 -3.52
C TRP A 325 17.80 13.43 -2.48
N PRO A 326 17.07 13.92 -1.47
CA PRO A 326 17.59 14.94 -0.55
C PRO A 326 18.78 14.44 0.28
N ASP A 327 18.71 13.22 0.82
CA ASP A 327 19.80 12.64 1.63
C ASP A 327 21.06 12.40 0.77
N GLU A 328 20.89 11.82 -0.41
CA GLU A 328 22.01 11.55 -1.32
C GLU A 328 22.60 12.87 -1.89
N TYR A 329 21.78 13.88 -2.13
CA TYR A 329 22.23 15.20 -2.60
C TYR A 329 22.93 16.02 -1.50
N ASP A 330 22.47 15.99 -0.25
CA ASP A 330 23.12 16.70 0.86
C ASP A 330 24.47 16.06 1.27
N GLU A 331 24.65 14.73 1.11
CA GLU A 331 25.96 14.09 1.31
C GLU A 331 26.93 14.39 0.14
N HIS A 332 26.48 14.31 -1.11
CA HIS A 332 27.37 14.35 -2.28
C HIS A 332 27.55 15.73 -2.92
N GLY A 333 26.56 16.63 -2.80
CA GLY A 333 26.66 18.05 -3.21
C GLY A 333 26.63 18.33 -4.72
N SER A 334 26.30 17.32 -5.55
CA SER A 334 25.98 17.47 -6.97
C SER A 334 24.89 16.45 -7.34
N TRP A 335 24.13 16.71 -8.41
CA TRP A 335 23.09 15.78 -8.85
C TRP A 335 23.70 14.54 -9.53
N GLU A 336 24.88 14.70 -10.16
CA GLU A 336 25.63 13.60 -10.75
C GLU A 336 26.15 12.62 -9.69
N ASP A 337 26.88 13.13 -8.69
CA ASP A 337 27.50 12.30 -7.64
C ASP A 337 26.44 11.64 -6.74
N ALA A 338 25.30 12.31 -6.50
CA ALA A 338 24.18 11.77 -5.72
C ALA A 338 23.49 10.58 -6.41
N LEU A 339 23.21 10.69 -7.71
CA LEU A 339 22.59 9.60 -8.48
C LEU A 339 23.56 8.43 -8.69
N ASP A 340 24.84 8.69 -8.92
CA ASP A 340 25.86 7.64 -9.00
C ASP A 340 25.99 6.89 -7.66
N ALA A 341 25.98 7.61 -6.52
CA ALA A 341 25.99 7.01 -5.19
C ALA A 341 24.74 6.16 -4.92
N TRP A 342 23.54 6.67 -5.27
CA TRP A 342 22.30 5.91 -5.17
C TRP A 342 22.34 4.63 -6.04
N ILE A 343 22.78 4.73 -7.30
CA ILE A 343 22.91 3.58 -8.21
C ILE A 343 23.92 2.55 -7.69
N ASP A 344 25.06 2.97 -7.16
CA ASP A 344 26.07 2.01 -6.66
C ASP A 344 25.63 1.36 -5.34
N ALA A 345 24.87 2.08 -4.50
CA ALA A 345 24.21 1.53 -3.31
C ALA A 345 23.09 0.54 -3.65
N GLU A 346 22.24 0.88 -4.63
CA GLU A 346 21.16 0.05 -5.17
C GLU A 346 21.69 -1.27 -5.74
N ARG A 347 22.66 -1.18 -6.67
CA ARG A 347 23.33 -2.34 -7.28
C ARG A 347 24.10 -3.17 -6.26
N GLU A 348 24.57 -2.56 -5.16
CA GLU A 348 25.23 -3.25 -4.06
C GLU A 348 24.23 -3.92 -3.10
N ARG A 349 23.03 -3.36 -2.89
CA ARG A 349 21.94 -4.04 -2.17
C ARG A 349 21.53 -5.31 -2.90
N GLU A 350 21.26 -5.23 -4.21
CA GLU A 350 20.96 -6.41 -5.03
C GLU A 350 22.06 -7.48 -4.95
N ARG A 351 23.34 -7.07 -5.04
CA ARG A 351 24.49 -7.98 -4.88
C ARG A 351 24.50 -8.67 -3.52
N ARG A 352 24.12 -7.98 -2.44
CA ARG A 352 24.04 -8.55 -1.08
C ARG A 352 22.84 -9.45 -0.91
N GLU A 353 21.69 -9.10 -1.47
CA GLU A 353 20.48 -9.92 -1.43
C GLU A 353 20.66 -11.24 -2.20
N GLU A 354 21.24 -11.21 -3.39
CA GLU A 354 21.55 -12.42 -4.16
C GLU A 354 22.65 -13.26 -3.47
N GLN A 355 23.64 -12.63 -2.82
CA GLN A 355 24.60 -13.34 -1.96
C GLN A 355 23.93 -13.97 -0.72
N ARG A 356 22.98 -13.28 -0.07
CA ARG A 356 22.17 -13.84 1.01
C ARG A 356 21.33 -15.03 0.50
N ARG A 357 20.72 -14.92 -0.68
CA ARG A 357 19.92 -15.98 -1.34
C ARG A 357 20.75 -17.22 -1.66
N GLN A 358 21.91 -17.04 -2.28
CA GLN A 358 22.85 -18.13 -2.58
C GLN A 358 23.39 -18.76 -1.29
N ALA A 359 23.83 -17.96 -0.31
CA ALA A 359 24.32 -18.48 0.97
C ALA A 359 23.23 -19.22 1.75
N ALA A 360 21.97 -18.77 1.74
CA ALA A 360 20.86 -19.47 2.37
C ALA A 360 20.52 -20.78 1.63
N ALA A 361 20.58 -20.80 0.29
CA ALA A 361 20.44 -22.03 -0.48
C ALA A 361 21.56 -23.03 -0.16
N GLU A 362 22.81 -22.59 -0.07
CA GLU A 362 23.95 -23.43 0.34
C GLU A 362 23.81 -23.93 1.80
N ARG A 363 23.33 -23.10 2.74
CA ARG A 363 23.03 -23.53 4.12
C ARG A 363 21.98 -24.63 4.12
N ARG A 364 20.88 -24.46 3.38
CA ARG A 364 19.80 -25.45 3.24
C ARG A 364 20.31 -26.77 2.65
N GLU A 365 21.06 -26.72 1.55
CA GLU A 365 21.62 -27.91 0.89
C GLU A 365 22.58 -28.67 1.82
N GLN A 366 23.52 -27.96 2.47
CA GLN A 366 24.47 -28.57 3.40
C GLN A 366 23.78 -29.22 4.62
N ARG A 367 22.73 -28.58 5.17
CA ARG A 367 21.95 -29.15 6.27
C ARG A 367 21.17 -30.41 5.88
N LEU A 368 20.58 -30.43 4.69
CA LEU A 368 19.88 -31.62 4.18
C LEU A 368 20.85 -32.79 3.95
N ASP A 369 22.07 -32.52 3.46
CA ASP A 369 23.15 -33.51 3.31
C ASP A 369 23.70 -34.00 4.67
N GLU A 370 23.76 -33.14 5.71
CA GLU A 370 24.15 -33.53 7.07
C GLU A 370 23.12 -34.43 7.76
N LEU A 371 21.83 -34.18 7.54
CA LEU A 371 20.72 -34.86 8.23
C LEU A 371 20.27 -36.16 7.54
N GLY A 372 20.34 -36.23 6.20
CA GLY A 372 20.16 -37.44 5.41
C GLY A 372 18.70 -37.93 5.29
N GLU A 373 17.94 -37.36 4.37
CA GLU A 373 16.55 -37.74 4.02
C GLU A 373 15.61 -37.84 5.24
N GLY A 374 15.47 -36.75 6.03
CA GLY A 374 14.82 -36.84 7.35
C GLY A 374 14.12 -35.60 7.95
N ILE A 375 13.78 -34.56 7.17
CA ILE A 375 12.88 -33.49 7.66
C ILE A 375 11.48 -33.71 7.07
N GLU A 376 10.50 -34.08 7.90
CA GLU A 376 9.09 -34.21 7.51
C GLU A 376 8.37 -32.87 7.69
N GLY A 377 8.39 -32.02 6.65
CA GLY A 377 7.73 -30.71 6.68
C GLY A 377 7.60 -30.08 5.28
N GLN A 378 6.84 -28.99 5.19
CA GLN A 378 6.82 -28.12 4.01
C GLN A 378 8.05 -27.19 4.05
N PRO A 379 8.75 -26.95 2.92
CA PRO A 379 9.95 -26.13 2.92
C PRO A 379 9.63 -24.66 3.27
N ILE A 380 10.51 -24.02 4.05
CA ILE A 380 10.42 -22.60 4.39
C ILE A 380 11.54 -21.78 3.74
N THR A 381 11.28 -20.51 3.46
CA THR A 381 12.26 -19.60 2.82
C THR A 381 12.07 -18.15 3.28
N PRO A 382 13.15 -17.37 3.48
CA PRO A 382 13.04 -15.96 3.83
C PRO A 382 12.81 -15.04 2.63
N PHE A 383 13.00 -15.55 1.39
CA PHE A 383 12.82 -14.77 0.17
C PHE A 383 11.43 -15.00 -0.41
N LEU A 384 10.60 -13.94 -0.47
CA LEU A 384 9.27 -14.02 -1.07
C LEU A 384 9.33 -14.41 -2.56
N GLN A 385 10.41 -14.07 -3.27
CA GLN A 385 10.63 -14.46 -4.66
C GLN A 385 10.71 -15.98 -4.86
N ASP A 386 11.26 -16.75 -3.90
CA ASP A 386 11.27 -18.22 -3.96
C ASP A 386 9.82 -18.80 -4.00
N VAL A 387 8.83 -18.06 -3.48
CA VAL A 387 7.41 -18.44 -3.54
C VAL A 387 6.82 -18.15 -4.92
N TYR A 388 7.12 -16.99 -5.51
CA TYR A 388 6.67 -16.66 -6.87
C TYR A 388 7.31 -17.57 -7.93
N ASP A 389 8.63 -17.80 -7.85
CA ASP A 389 9.36 -18.70 -8.74
C ASP A 389 8.79 -20.14 -8.68
N ALA A 390 8.38 -20.60 -7.50
CA ALA A 390 7.74 -21.91 -7.32
C ALA A 390 6.31 -21.95 -7.90
N LEU A 391 5.53 -20.87 -7.76
CA LEU A 391 4.15 -20.78 -8.28
C LEU A 391 4.10 -20.74 -9.81
N ASP A 392 5.00 -19.99 -10.45
CA ASP A 392 5.12 -19.92 -11.91
C ASP A 392 5.59 -21.27 -12.51
N GLY A 393 6.27 -22.10 -11.71
CA GLY A 393 6.69 -23.46 -12.04
C GLY A 393 5.60 -24.55 -11.95
N ILE A 394 4.42 -24.26 -11.37
CA ILE A 394 3.32 -25.24 -11.29
C ILE A 394 2.60 -25.34 -12.62
N ASP A 395 2.35 -26.56 -13.12
CA ASP A 395 1.50 -26.77 -14.29
C ASP A 395 0.04 -26.37 -14.00
N THR A 396 -0.36 -25.22 -14.54
CA THR A 396 -1.71 -24.67 -14.42
C THR A 396 -2.75 -25.60 -15.06
N ALA A 397 -2.38 -26.44 -16.04
CA ALA A 397 -3.28 -27.45 -16.59
C ALA A 397 -3.57 -28.56 -15.58
N GLU A 398 -2.59 -28.97 -14.78
CA GLU A 398 -2.79 -29.95 -13.72
C GLU A 398 -3.68 -29.40 -12.59
N VAL A 399 -3.48 -28.15 -12.18
CA VAL A 399 -4.33 -27.50 -11.17
C VAL A 399 -5.77 -27.36 -11.65
N VAL A 400 -5.98 -26.81 -12.85
CA VAL A 400 -7.33 -26.64 -13.41
C VAL A 400 -8.04 -27.98 -13.52
N ARG A 401 -7.37 -29.01 -14.05
CA ARG A 401 -7.94 -30.34 -14.25
C ARG A 401 -8.46 -31.02 -12.99
N HIS A 402 -7.78 -30.79 -11.86
CA HIS A 402 -8.10 -31.49 -10.60
C HIS A 402 -8.98 -30.68 -9.65
N TYR A 403 -8.92 -29.35 -9.70
CA TYR A 403 -9.59 -28.46 -8.73
C TYR A 403 -10.58 -27.49 -9.38
N ALA A 404 -10.34 -27.06 -10.63
CA ALA A 404 -11.05 -25.94 -11.26
C ALA A 404 -11.88 -26.33 -12.51
N SER A 405 -12.14 -27.63 -12.73
CA SER A 405 -12.93 -28.10 -13.88
C SER A 405 -13.91 -29.23 -13.52
N ASP A 406 -15.15 -29.07 -13.97
CA ASP A 406 -16.21 -30.09 -13.93
C ASP A 406 -16.04 -31.15 -15.03
N GLU A 407 -15.50 -30.75 -16.19
CA GLU A 407 -15.21 -31.63 -17.33
C GLU A 407 -13.92 -31.15 -18.02
N TRP A 408 -12.90 -32.01 -18.02
CA TRP A 408 -11.59 -31.73 -18.64
C TRP A 408 -11.49 -32.36 -20.04
N ASP A 409 -10.78 -31.68 -20.95
CA ASP A 409 -10.57 -32.11 -22.34
C ASP A 409 -11.89 -32.30 -23.11
N SER A 410 -12.77 -31.31 -22.98
CA SER A 410 -14.12 -31.34 -23.57
C SER A 410 -14.16 -30.96 -25.06
N GLY A 411 -13.02 -30.53 -25.63
CA GLY A 411 -12.89 -29.78 -26.88
C GLY A 411 -12.54 -30.58 -28.14
N ALA A 412 -11.50 -30.14 -28.85
CA ALA A 412 -10.87 -30.82 -29.97
C ALA A 412 -9.37 -30.48 -30.00
N ASP A 413 -8.50 -31.44 -30.37
CA ASP A 413 -7.04 -31.30 -30.31
C ASP A 413 -6.50 -30.03 -31.00
N MET A 414 -6.15 -29.02 -30.19
CA MET A 414 -5.34 -27.86 -30.58
C MET A 414 -3.94 -28.06 -29.96
N ALA A 415 -2.88 -27.90 -30.75
CA ALA A 415 -1.54 -28.38 -30.39
C ALA A 415 -1.04 -27.94 -29.00
N ASP A 416 -1.34 -26.71 -28.58
CA ASP A 416 -0.85 -26.10 -27.35
C ASP A 416 -1.96 -25.70 -26.37
N LYS A 417 -3.22 -26.14 -26.59
CA LYS A 417 -4.37 -25.78 -25.72
C LYS A 417 -5.30 -26.95 -25.42
N THR A 418 -5.82 -26.99 -24.19
CA THR A 418 -6.90 -27.91 -23.77
C THR A 418 -8.12 -27.13 -23.30
N GLU A 419 -9.29 -27.44 -23.86
CA GLU A 419 -10.58 -26.86 -23.43
C GLU A 419 -11.15 -27.61 -22.22
N PHE A 420 -11.85 -26.88 -21.33
CA PHE A 420 -12.53 -27.44 -20.18
C PHE A 420 -13.86 -26.72 -19.86
N ASN A 421 -14.71 -27.40 -19.09
CA ASN A 421 -15.85 -26.81 -18.40
C ASN A 421 -15.42 -26.37 -16.99
N PRO A 422 -15.49 -25.08 -16.63
CA PRO A 422 -15.09 -24.59 -15.32
C PRO A 422 -16.03 -25.10 -14.21
N SER A 423 -15.51 -25.26 -12.99
CA SER A 423 -16.32 -25.65 -11.82
C SER A 423 -17.05 -24.47 -11.14
N TRP A 424 -16.52 -23.25 -11.27
CA TRP A 424 -17.08 -22.06 -10.60
C TRP A 424 -18.38 -21.52 -11.24
N ARG A 425 -18.69 -21.89 -12.50
CA ARG A 425 -19.84 -21.35 -13.25
C ARG A 425 -20.41 -22.32 -14.29
N SER A 426 -21.72 -22.22 -14.55
CA SER A 426 -22.37 -23.11 -15.52
C SER A 426 -22.10 -22.70 -16.98
N SER A 427 -21.33 -23.50 -17.73
CA SER A 427 -21.25 -23.36 -19.19
C SER A 427 -22.51 -23.87 -19.90
N LYS A 428 -22.87 -23.24 -21.02
CA LYS A 428 -23.92 -23.71 -21.93
C LYS A 428 -23.37 -24.54 -23.10
N SER A 429 -22.06 -24.57 -23.30
CA SER A 429 -21.37 -25.33 -24.35
C SER A 429 -20.54 -26.50 -23.82
N GLY A 430 -20.19 -26.51 -22.52
CA GLY A 430 -19.18 -27.41 -21.93
C GLY A 430 -17.74 -27.07 -22.36
N ARG A 431 -17.58 -26.00 -23.15
CA ARG A 431 -16.34 -25.60 -23.84
C ARG A 431 -16.26 -24.08 -23.80
N SER A 432 -15.96 -23.52 -22.64
CA SER A 432 -15.95 -22.06 -22.45
C SER A 432 -14.69 -21.54 -21.76
N CYS A 433 -13.82 -22.43 -21.29
CA CYS A 433 -12.52 -22.08 -20.72
C CYS A 433 -11.44 -22.95 -21.35
N TYR A 434 -10.19 -22.48 -21.32
CA TYR A 434 -9.05 -23.23 -21.84
C TYR A 434 -7.79 -23.01 -20.99
N VAL A 435 -6.89 -23.98 -21.03
CA VAL A 435 -5.50 -23.79 -20.57
C VAL A 435 -4.58 -23.76 -21.79
N ASN A 436 -3.64 -22.83 -21.79
CA ASN A 436 -2.58 -22.71 -22.80
C ASN A 436 -1.26 -23.20 -22.23
N HIS A 437 -0.79 -24.34 -22.72
CA HIS A 437 0.42 -25.01 -22.27
C HIS A 437 1.68 -24.20 -22.60
N SER A 438 1.68 -23.47 -23.73
CA SER A 438 2.81 -22.62 -24.15
C SER A 438 3.05 -21.38 -23.28
N THR A 439 2.08 -20.98 -22.45
CA THR A 439 2.20 -19.81 -21.56
C THR A 439 1.83 -20.14 -20.11
N ASN A 440 1.73 -21.43 -19.75
CA ASN A 440 1.30 -21.92 -18.43
C ASN A 440 0.07 -21.19 -17.83
N ARG A 441 -0.93 -20.81 -18.63
CA ARG A 441 -2.02 -19.91 -18.18
C ARG A 441 -3.39 -20.41 -18.61
N PHE A 442 -4.38 -20.34 -17.72
CA PHE A 442 -5.78 -20.54 -18.09
C PHE A 442 -6.45 -19.21 -18.50
N GLY A 443 -7.52 -19.33 -19.28
CA GLY A 443 -8.35 -18.21 -19.71
C GLY A 443 -9.82 -18.56 -19.61
N ASP A 444 -10.61 -17.59 -19.16
CA ASP A 444 -12.07 -17.65 -19.15
C ASP A 444 -12.67 -16.51 -20.00
N PRO A 445 -12.87 -16.71 -21.31
CA PRO A 445 -13.58 -15.77 -22.18
C PRO A 445 -15.05 -15.48 -21.81
N GLY A 446 -15.65 -16.26 -20.90
CA GLY A 446 -17.03 -16.03 -20.44
C GLY A 446 -17.16 -14.97 -19.34
N GLU A 447 -16.07 -14.74 -18.60
CA GLU A 447 -15.94 -13.72 -17.54
C GLU A 447 -14.80 -12.71 -17.86
N SER A 448 -14.25 -12.75 -19.08
CA SER A 448 -13.06 -11.99 -19.50
C SER A 448 -11.84 -12.17 -18.57
N GLY A 449 -11.74 -13.33 -17.90
CA GLY A 449 -10.83 -13.60 -16.81
C GLY A 449 -9.73 -14.63 -17.07
N GLY A 450 -9.07 -15.06 -15.98
CA GLY A 450 -8.10 -16.15 -15.96
C GLY A 450 -6.73 -15.76 -15.36
N GLY A 451 -5.85 -16.75 -15.16
CA GLY A 451 -4.55 -16.57 -14.51
C GLY A 451 -3.69 -17.84 -14.50
N TYR A 452 -2.82 -17.95 -13.50
CA TYR A 452 -1.92 -19.09 -13.27
C TYR A 452 -2.48 -20.03 -12.19
N ALA A 453 -1.71 -21.06 -11.82
CA ALA A 453 -2.01 -22.07 -10.81
C ALA A 453 -2.76 -21.55 -9.57
N ALA A 454 -2.26 -20.50 -8.91
CA ALA A 454 -2.90 -19.94 -7.71
C ALA A 454 -4.34 -19.45 -7.97
N LYS A 455 -4.58 -18.73 -9.09
CA LYS A 455 -5.93 -18.24 -9.45
C LYS A 455 -6.86 -19.37 -9.89
N ALA A 456 -6.32 -20.45 -10.46
CA ALA A 456 -7.08 -21.66 -10.76
C ALA A 456 -7.52 -22.39 -9.47
N MET A 457 -6.62 -22.52 -8.50
CA MET A 457 -6.93 -23.08 -7.18
C MET A 457 -7.97 -22.22 -6.45
N ALA A 458 -7.81 -20.89 -6.46
CA ALA A 458 -8.74 -19.96 -5.81
C ALA A 458 -10.20 -20.13 -6.30
N LEU A 459 -10.41 -20.21 -7.62
CA LEU A 459 -11.71 -20.47 -8.22
C LEU A 459 -12.23 -21.88 -7.91
N GLY A 460 -11.37 -22.89 -8.00
CA GLY A 460 -11.70 -24.28 -7.70
C GLY A 460 -12.09 -24.54 -6.23
N LYS A 461 -11.58 -23.71 -5.32
CA LYS A 461 -11.89 -23.70 -3.89
C LYS A 461 -13.00 -22.71 -3.50
N THR A 462 -13.52 -21.94 -4.46
CA THR A 462 -14.49 -20.84 -4.25
C THR A 462 -14.02 -19.75 -3.27
N ILE A 463 -12.69 -19.55 -3.17
CA ILE A 463 -12.05 -18.43 -2.46
C ILE A 463 -12.39 -17.12 -3.19
N ILE A 464 -12.22 -17.13 -4.51
CA ILE A 464 -12.78 -16.13 -5.42
C ILE A 464 -13.87 -16.79 -6.28
N THR A 465 -14.86 -16.02 -6.72
CA THR A 465 -16.08 -16.59 -7.36
C THR A 465 -16.20 -16.32 -8.86
N ASP A 466 -15.40 -15.40 -9.41
CA ASP A 466 -15.40 -14.99 -10.82
C ASP A 466 -13.95 -14.87 -11.31
N ALA A 467 -13.67 -15.31 -12.54
CA ALA A 467 -12.30 -15.37 -13.06
C ALA A 467 -11.68 -13.99 -13.36
N SER A 468 -12.46 -12.90 -13.38
CA SER A 468 -11.99 -11.52 -13.49
C SER A 468 -11.47 -10.95 -12.18
N GLN A 469 -12.09 -11.26 -11.03
CA GLN A 469 -11.70 -10.78 -9.69
C GLN A 469 -10.19 -10.93 -9.45
N ASP A 470 -9.49 -9.87 -9.06
CA ASP A 470 -8.04 -9.94 -8.80
C ASP A 470 -7.74 -10.68 -7.50
N LEU A 471 -6.76 -11.59 -7.55
CA LEU A 471 -6.35 -12.42 -6.42
C LEU A 471 -5.27 -11.71 -5.61
N THR A 472 -5.63 -11.12 -4.48
CA THR A 472 -4.73 -10.27 -3.67
C THR A 472 -4.88 -10.56 -2.17
N GLY A 473 -3.96 -10.04 -1.35
CA GLY A 473 -4.06 -10.05 0.11
C GLY A 473 -4.27 -11.45 0.72
N GLU A 474 -5.31 -11.58 1.54
CA GLU A 474 -5.67 -12.82 2.24
C GLU A 474 -6.15 -13.91 1.27
N GLU A 475 -6.93 -13.56 0.24
CA GLU A 475 -7.38 -14.49 -0.81
C GLU A 475 -6.20 -15.14 -1.54
N TRP A 476 -5.14 -14.37 -1.80
CA TRP A 476 -3.90 -14.90 -2.39
C TRP A 476 -3.19 -15.87 -1.45
N ALA A 477 -3.10 -15.55 -0.15
CA ALA A 477 -2.48 -16.43 0.83
C ALA A 477 -3.24 -17.77 0.94
N GLU A 478 -4.57 -17.73 1.09
CA GLU A 478 -5.42 -18.92 1.16
C GLU A 478 -5.31 -19.77 -0.12
N ALA A 479 -5.28 -19.14 -1.30
CA ALA A 479 -5.13 -19.86 -2.57
C ALA A 479 -3.77 -20.57 -2.71
N VAL A 480 -2.70 -20.02 -2.12
CA VAL A 480 -1.36 -20.63 -2.12
C VAL A 480 -1.25 -21.71 -1.04
N ASP A 481 -1.83 -21.52 0.14
CA ASP A 481 -1.93 -22.58 1.16
C ASP A 481 -2.79 -23.76 0.65
N ALA A 482 -3.87 -23.50 -0.10
CA ALA A 482 -4.65 -24.53 -0.78
C ALA A 482 -3.89 -25.29 -1.89
N LEU A 483 -2.84 -24.70 -2.48
CA LEU A 483 -1.89 -25.41 -3.36
C LEU A 483 -0.93 -26.31 -2.57
N ARG A 484 -0.45 -25.86 -1.40
CA ARG A 484 0.40 -26.66 -0.51
C ARG A 484 -0.36 -27.89 0.01
N ASP A 485 -1.62 -27.72 0.43
CA ASP A 485 -2.54 -28.81 0.82
C ASP A 485 -2.85 -29.80 -0.32
N ALA A 486 -2.86 -29.32 -1.56
CA ALA A 486 -2.99 -30.17 -2.75
C ALA A 486 -1.72 -30.97 -3.07
N GLY A 487 -0.60 -30.71 -2.37
CA GLY A 487 0.68 -31.39 -2.54
C GLY A 487 1.65 -30.70 -3.52
N TYR A 488 1.37 -29.47 -3.95
CA TYR A 488 2.32 -28.70 -4.76
C TYR A 488 3.43 -28.12 -3.88
N ASN A 489 4.68 -28.26 -4.33
CA ASN A 489 5.87 -27.89 -3.55
C ASN A 489 6.14 -26.38 -3.59
N VAL A 490 5.28 -25.59 -2.95
CA VAL A 490 5.43 -24.13 -2.80
C VAL A 490 5.98 -23.81 -1.41
N PRO A 491 7.18 -23.22 -1.27
CA PRO A 491 7.74 -22.94 0.04
C PRO A 491 6.92 -21.88 0.80
N ILE A 492 6.88 -21.97 2.12
CA ILE A 492 6.25 -20.97 3.00
C ILE A 492 7.24 -19.83 3.25
N TRP A 493 6.80 -18.59 2.97
CA TRP A 493 7.59 -17.41 3.28
C TRP A 493 7.68 -17.20 4.79
N THR A 494 8.91 -17.18 5.30
CA THR A 494 9.28 -17.07 6.73
C THR A 494 10.53 -16.17 6.80
N PRO A 495 10.39 -14.83 6.88
CA PRO A 495 11.53 -13.91 6.87
C PRO A 495 12.51 -14.19 8.02
N GLU A 496 13.78 -14.40 7.68
CA GLU A 496 14.89 -14.49 8.64
C GLU A 496 15.38 -13.09 9.01
N LYS A 497 16.21 -12.99 10.05
CA LYS A 497 16.89 -11.74 10.44
C LYS A 497 17.60 -11.09 9.25
N GLY A 498 17.41 -9.78 9.06
CA GLY A 498 17.94 -9.06 7.91
C GLY A 498 17.17 -9.32 6.60
N SER A 499 15.99 -9.94 6.64
CA SER A 499 15.04 -9.87 5.53
C SER A 499 14.42 -8.47 5.49
N HIS A 500 14.14 -7.94 4.30
CA HIS A 500 13.53 -6.62 4.15
C HIS A 500 12.01 -6.63 4.39
N HIS A 501 11.53 -5.56 5.00
CA HIS A 501 10.14 -5.10 5.01
C HIS A 501 9.76 -4.52 3.63
N ARG A 502 8.45 -4.27 3.42
CA ARG A 502 7.95 -3.61 2.19
C ARG A 502 8.40 -2.13 2.09
N ASP A 503 8.73 -1.51 3.21
CA ASP A 503 9.27 -0.15 3.35
C ASP A 503 10.81 -0.07 3.24
N GLY A 504 11.49 -1.20 3.00
CA GLY A 504 12.94 -1.27 2.87
C GLY A 504 13.73 -1.42 4.17
N SER A 505 13.10 -1.34 5.36
CA SER A 505 13.76 -1.64 6.64
C SER A 505 14.09 -3.14 6.80
N GLU A 506 15.05 -3.50 7.66
CA GLU A 506 15.40 -4.92 7.94
C GLU A 506 14.72 -5.45 9.22
N TYR A 507 14.30 -6.72 9.21
CA TYR A 507 13.86 -7.43 10.41
C TYR A 507 15.02 -7.71 11.38
N ASP A 508 15.08 -7.01 12.53
CA ASP A 508 16.04 -7.27 13.62
C ASP A 508 15.92 -8.70 14.21
N GLU A 509 14.72 -9.25 14.25
CA GLU A 509 14.43 -10.65 14.61
C GLU A 509 13.34 -11.21 13.70
N MET A 510 13.32 -12.53 13.48
CA MET A 510 12.24 -13.19 12.73
C MET A 510 10.90 -12.88 13.41
N PRO A 511 9.92 -12.25 12.75
CA PRO A 511 8.71 -11.78 13.42
C PRO A 511 7.88 -12.94 13.97
N PHE A 512 7.18 -12.74 15.10
CA PHE A 512 6.52 -13.84 15.83
C PHE A 512 5.47 -14.60 14.98
N TRP A 513 4.83 -13.95 14.01
CA TRP A 513 3.94 -14.63 13.06
C TRP A 513 4.68 -15.59 12.12
N ALA A 514 5.93 -15.31 11.77
CA ALA A 514 6.77 -16.17 10.93
C ALA A 514 7.25 -17.38 11.73
N VAL A 515 7.65 -17.20 12.99
CA VAL A 515 7.93 -18.31 13.92
C VAL A 515 6.72 -19.24 14.06
N ARG A 516 5.50 -18.69 14.12
CA ARG A 516 4.26 -19.48 14.11
C ARG A 516 4.03 -20.22 12.79
N LYS A 517 4.24 -19.59 11.62
CA LYS A 517 4.13 -20.29 10.32
C LYS A 517 5.16 -21.41 10.18
N ALA A 518 6.41 -21.17 10.61
CA ALA A 518 7.46 -22.17 10.62
C ALA A 518 7.14 -23.36 11.55
N ALA A 519 6.54 -23.13 12.72
CA ALA A 519 6.13 -24.20 13.63
C ALA A 519 5.17 -25.22 12.99
N VAL A 520 4.24 -24.74 12.15
CA VAL A 520 3.30 -25.57 11.39
C VAL A 520 3.98 -26.20 10.17
N ALA A 521 4.75 -25.41 9.41
CA ALA A 521 5.46 -25.86 8.21
C ALA A 521 6.45 -27.00 8.51
N LEU A 522 7.21 -26.89 9.60
CA LEU A 522 8.20 -27.88 10.05
C LEU A 522 7.58 -29.01 10.90
N GLY A 523 6.24 -29.09 11.01
CA GLY A 523 5.54 -30.18 11.69
C GLY A 523 5.66 -30.20 13.23
N VAL A 524 6.27 -29.19 13.84
CA VAL A 524 6.57 -29.12 15.28
C VAL A 524 5.30 -28.89 16.12
N LEU A 525 4.34 -28.14 15.59
CA LEU A 525 3.05 -27.86 16.23
C LEU A 525 1.94 -27.76 15.17
N PRO A 526 0.82 -28.51 15.28
CA PRO A 526 -0.31 -28.34 14.37
C PRO A 526 -0.99 -26.98 14.61
N GLU A 527 -1.77 -26.53 13.62
CA GLU A 527 -2.43 -25.22 13.64
C GLU A 527 -3.43 -25.04 14.81
N ASP A 528 -4.10 -26.13 15.24
CA ASP A 528 -4.98 -26.13 16.42
C ASP A 528 -4.21 -26.25 17.76
N GLY A 529 -2.88 -26.40 17.71
CA GLY A 529 -2.00 -26.51 18.88
C GLY A 529 -1.60 -25.18 19.52
N PHE A 530 -1.92 -24.04 18.90
CA PHE A 530 -1.72 -22.72 19.51
C PHE A 530 -2.74 -22.46 20.62
N THR A 531 -2.37 -21.61 21.58
CA THR A 531 -3.20 -21.24 22.73
C THR A 531 -3.40 -19.72 22.76
N THR A 532 -4.64 -19.27 23.00
CA THR A 532 -4.90 -17.85 23.22
C THR A 532 -4.14 -17.36 24.46
N LYS A 533 -3.40 -16.27 24.30
CA LYS A 533 -2.72 -15.52 25.35
C LYS A 533 -3.23 -14.09 25.33
N THR A 534 -3.16 -13.41 26.45
CA THR A 534 -3.40 -11.95 26.54
C THR A 534 -2.05 -11.24 26.56
N GLY A 535 -1.90 -10.21 25.72
CA GLY A 535 -0.72 -9.35 25.66
C GLY A 535 -0.73 -8.22 26.69
N ALA A 536 0.32 -7.39 26.66
CA ALA A 536 0.56 -6.38 27.69
C ALA A 536 -0.43 -5.20 27.66
N ARG A 537 -1.23 -5.06 26.59
CA ARG A 537 -2.24 -4.02 26.40
C ARG A 537 -3.68 -4.58 26.49
N GLY A 538 -3.84 -5.85 26.85
CA GLY A 538 -5.13 -6.55 26.94
C GLY A 538 -5.59 -7.22 25.63
N GLU A 539 -4.76 -7.21 24.60
CA GLU A 539 -5.00 -7.82 23.30
C GLU A 539 -4.93 -9.36 23.36
N GLU A 540 -5.86 -10.07 22.71
CA GLU A 540 -5.77 -11.52 22.57
C GLU A 540 -4.96 -11.92 21.34
N TYR A 541 -4.01 -12.85 21.49
CA TYR A 541 -3.20 -13.38 20.41
C TYR A 541 -3.00 -14.90 20.54
N LEU A 542 -2.76 -15.58 19.41
CA LEU A 542 -2.38 -16.99 19.41
C LEU A 542 -0.89 -17.13 19.70
N GLY A 543 -0.54 -17.77 20.81
CA GLY A 543 0.83 -18.04 21.25
C GLY A 543 1.08 -19.52 21.54
N PHE A 544 2.36 -19.88 21.67
CA PHE A 544 2.78 -21.27 21.89
C PHE A 544 2.23 -21.85 23.20
N PRO A 545 1.96 -23.18 23.26
CA PRO A 545 1.41 -23.82 24.45
C PRO A 545 2.38 -23.75 25.65
N GLY A 546 3.70 -23.81 25.42
CA GLY A 546 4.73 -23.63 26.44
C GLY A 546 6.13 -23.37 25.86
N ALA A 547 7.07 -23.03 26.73
CA ALA A 547 8.45 -22.67 26.39
C ALA A 547 9.23 -23.79 25.67
N GLU A 548 8.99 -25.05 26.04
CA GLU A 548 9.62 -26.22 25.41
C GLU A 548 9.30 -26.29 23.91
N THR A 549 8.01 -26.18 23.55
CA THR A 549 7.55 -26.13 22.15
C THR A 549 8.13 -24.93 21.39
N TYR A 550 8.14 -23.74 22.00
CA TYR A 550 8.69 -22.54 21.37
C TYR A 550 10.18 -22.70 21.05
N ASN A 551 10.97 -23.23 21.98
CA ASN A 551 12.39 -23.49 21.75
C ASN A 551 12.60 -24.58 20.69
N THR A 552 11.82 -25.67 20.70
CA THR A 552 11.90 -26.70 19.65
C THR A 552 11.64 -26.10 18.25
N VAL A 553 10.72 -25.14 18.14
CA VAL A 553 10.49 -24.42 16.87
C VAL A 553 11.70 -23.60 16.45
N LEU A 554 12.36 -22.90 17.39
CA LEU A 554 13.57 -22.13 17.11
C LEU A 554 14.75 -23.05 16.72
N ASP A 555 15.00 -24.13 17.48
CA ASP A 555 15.99 -25.17 17.18
C ASP A 555 15.78 -25.78 15.76
N GLU A 556 14.54 -26.03 15.35
CA GLU A 556 14.21 -26.57 14.01
C GLU A 556 14.35 -25.50 12.90
N ILE A 557 14.11 -24.21 13.20
CA ILE A 557 14.37 -23.08 12.28
C ILE A 557 15.88 -22.91 12.03
N GLU A 558 16.73 -23.00 13.07
CA GLU A 558 18.19 -23.06 12.90
C GLU A 558 18.63 -24.31 12.13
N THR A 559 17.92 -25.43 12.29
CA THR A 559 18.21 -26.71 11.63
C THR A 559 17.96 -26.66 10.13
N VAL A 560 16.90 -25.97 9.66
CA VAL A 560 16.72 -25.63 8.23
C VAL A 560 17.55 -24.42 7.77
N GLY A 561 18.38 -23.86 8.65
CA GLY A 561 19.44 -22.91 8.30
C GLY A 561 19.02 -21.44 8.23
N LEU A 562 17.94 -21.03 8.91
CA LEU A 562 17.56 -19.62 9.02
C LEU A 562 18.04 -18.99 10.33
N ASP A 563 18.54 -17.75 10.30
CA ASP A 563 18.84 -16.97 11.53
C ASP A 563 17.56 -16.28 12.02
N HIS A 564 16.99 -16.75 13.13
CA HIS A 564 15.80 -16.13 13.71
C HIS A 564 16.10 -14.99 14.69
N ASN A 565 17.33 -14.87 15.19
CA ASN A 565 17.79 -13.88 16.18
C ASN A 565 16.88 -13.73 17.42
N ARG A 566 16.37 -14.84 17.98
CA ARG A 566 15.47 -14.85 19.15
C ARG A 566 16.05 -15.62 20.33
N ASP A 567 15.79 -15.14 21.53
CA ASP A 567 16.17 -15.84 22.77
C ASP A 567 15.28 -17.05 23.07
N HIS A 568 15.92 -18.12 23.55
CA HIS A 568 15.25 -19.31 24.07
C HIS A 568 14.64 -19.06 25.46
N VAL A 569 13.36 -19.44 25.64
CA VAL A 569 12.62 -19.26 26.90
C VAL A 569 12.95 -20.41 27.86
N GLY A 570 13.27 -20.09 29.12
CA GLY A 570 13.61 -21.12 30.12
C GLY A 570 12.48 -22.13 30.33
N THR A 571 12.79 -23.42 30.22
CA THR A 571 11.80 -24.53 30.29
C THR A 571 11.32 -24.89 31.69
N THR A 572 11.61 -24.05 32.69
CA THR A 572 10.90 -24.09 33.98
C THR A 572 9.58 -23.34 33.86
N ASP A 573 8.48 -24.09 33.93
CA ASP A 573 7.09 -23.64 34.02
C ASP A 573 6.96 -22.27 34.72
N GLN A 574 6.55 -21.22 33.99
CA GLN A 574 6.46 -19.86 34.51
C GLN A 574 5.22 -19.65 35.37
N THR A 575 5.20 -20.33 36.51
CA THR A 575 4.54 -19.85 37.72
C THR A 575 5.54 -19.78 38.87
N ASP A 576 5.51 -18.66 39.59
CA ASP A 576 6.03 -18.52 40.96
C ASP A 576 7.55 -18.61 41.23
N SER A 577 8.43 -18.34 40.25
CA SER A 577 9.77 -17.82 40.60
C SER A 577 9.68 -16.33 40.99
N VAL A 578 9.51 -16.05 42.28
CA VAL A 578 9.51 -14.67 42.80
C VAL A 578 10.95 -14.12 42.76
N PRO A 579 11.23 -12.99 42.09
CA PRO A 579 12.55 -12.38 42.10
C PRO A 579 12.90 -11.91 43.52
N ASP A 580 14.13 -12.17 43.98
CA ASP A 580 14.55 -11.92 45.36
C ASP A 580 14.93 -10.45 45.59
N ILE A 581 13.94 -9.58 45.44
CA ILE A 581 14.04 -8.14 45.72
C ILE A 581 13.98 -7.93 47.24
N ASP A 582 14.97 -7.22 47.78
CA ASP A 582 14.97 -6.80 49.18
C ASP A 582 13.98 -5.63 49.37
N LEU A 583 12.78 -5.96 49.86
CA LEU A 583 11.74 -4.99 50.24
C LEU A 583 12.15 -4.07 51.41
N SER A 584 13.37 -4.19 51.96
CA SER A 584 13.92 -3.30 52.99
C SER A 584 15.10 -2.44 52.51
N ALA A 585 15.34 -2.37 51.18
CA ALA A 585 16.19 -1.35 50.58
C ALA A 585 15.53 0.04 50.67
N ASP A 586 16.31 1.09 50.99
CA ASP A 586 15.86 2.48 50.86
C ASP A 586 15.53 2.78 49.38
N PRO A 587 14.37 3.38 49.04
CA PRO A 587 14.00 3.65 47.65
C PRO A 587 14.92 4.73 47.05
N GLU A 588 15.43 4.50 45.83
CA GLU A 588 16.34 5.44 45.17
C GLU A 588 15.67 6.81 44.86
N THR A 589 14.34 6.84 44.72
CA THR A 589 13.57 8.06 44.42
C THR A 589 12.31 8.18 45.28
N SER A 590 12.39 8.83 46.45
CA SER A 590 11.23 9.05 47.32
C SER A 590 10.32 10.18 46.80
N VAL A 591 9.11 9.84 46.31
CA VAL A 591 8.17 10.83 45.74
C VAL A 591 7.57 11.75 46.83
N ALA A 592 8.02 13.01 46.87
CA ALA A 592 7.73 13.98 47.94
C ALA A 592 6.33 14.66 47.91
N ILE A 593 5.28 13.94 47.52
CA ILE A 593 3.86 14.38 47.62
C ILE A 593 3.13 13.60 48.73
N SER A 594 1.96 14.07 49.19
CA SER A 594 1.16 13.32 50.18
C SER A 594 0.42 12.13 49.55
N ASP A 595 0.00 11.17 50.37
CA ASP A 595 -0.78 10.00 49.91
C ASP A 595 -2.14 10.41 49.34
N ASP A 596 -2.85 11.35 49.98
CA ASP A 596 -4.10 11.92 49.45
C ASP A 596 -3.91 12.53 48.05
N GLU A 597 -2.82 13.29 47.84
CA GLU A 597 -2.50 13.94 46.56
C GLU A 597 -2.05 12.93 45.50
N LEU A 598 -1.32 11.88 45.90
CA LEU A 598 -0.92 10.77 45.06
C LEU A 598 -2.15 9.99 44.55
N ILE A 599 -3.10 9.68 45.44
CA ILE A 599 -4.36 9.02 45.08
C ILE A 599 -5.20 9.94 44.16
N GLU A 600 -5.30 11.24 44.45
CA GLU A 600 -6.01 12.20 43.59
C GLU A 600 -5.38 12.29 42.20
N LYS A 601 -4.04 12.31 42.08
CA LYS A 601 -3.32 12.27 40.80
C LYS A 601 -3.56 10.95 40.05
N ALA A 602 -3.45 9.81 40.74
CA ALA A 602 -3.66 8.50 40.15
C ALA A 602 -5.08 8.30 39.61
N ARG A 603 -6.10 8.84 40.30
CA ARG A 603 -7.51 8.82 39.85
C ARG A 603 -7.77 9.73 38.65
N ASN A 604 -6.99 10.81 38.46
CA ASN A 604 -7.12 11.78 37.36
C ASN A 604 -6.16 11.51 36.18
N ALA A 605 -5.43 10.40 36.18
CA ALA A 605 -4.54 10.00 35.08
C ALA A 605 -5.32 9.40 33.89
N SER A 606 -4.66 9.22 32.74
CA SER A 606 -5.25 8.61 31.54
C SER A 606 -5.72 7.15 31.72
N ASN A 607 -5.19 6.45 32.72
CA ASN A 607 -5.63 5.12 33.17
C ASN A 607 -6.38 5.17 34.52
N GLY A 608 -6.78 6.37 34.98
CA GLY A 608 -7.30 6.63 36.31
C GLY A 608 -8.66 5.97 36.61
N GLU A 609 -9.47 5.67 35.61
CA GLU A 609 -10.71 4.90 35.79
C GLU A 609 -10.41 3.47 36.26
N ASN A 610 -9.40 2.82 35.68
CA ASN A 610 -9.00 1.46 36.05
C ASN A 610 -8.36 1.43 37.45
N PHE A 611 -7.49 2.41 37.75
CA PHE A 611 -6.98 2.60 39.11
C PHE A 611 -8.11 2.84 40.13
N THR A 612 -9.11 3.66 39.79
CA THR A 612 -10.26 3.93 40.66
C THR A 612 -11.10 2.66 40.89
N ALA A 613 -11.38 1.89 39.84
CA ALA A 613 -12.13 0.64 39.94
C ALA A 613 -11.42 -0.39 40.85
N LEU A 614 -10.10 -0.53 40.71
CA LEU A 614 -9.29 -1.41 41.56
C LEU A 614 -9.21 -0.88 43.01
N TRP A 615 -9.01 0.41 43.20
CA TRP A 615 -8.94 1.03 44.54
C TRP A 615 -10.26 0.88 45.31
N ASP A 616 -11.38 1.16 44.64
CA ASP A 616 -12.74 1.02 45.17
C ASP A 616 -13.22 -0.47 45.17
N GLY A 617 -12.28 -1.43 45.03
CA GLY A 617 -12.47 -2.83 45.40
C GLY A 617 -13.04 -3.76 44.31
N SER A 618 -13.11 -3.31 43.06
CA SER A 618 -13.57 -4.13 41.93
C SER A 618 -12.58 -5.26 41.59
N THR A 619 -13.10 -6.34 41.03
CA THR A 619 -12.33 -7.44 40.43
C THR A 619 -12.73 -7.73 38.98
N ASP A 620 -13.61 -6.91 38.41
CA ASP A 620 -14.07 -7.10 37.04
C ASP A 620 -12.90 -6.89 36.07
N GLY A 621 -12.82 -7.73 35.02
CA GLY A 621 -11.65 -7.79 34.12
C GLY A 621 -10.49 -8.67 34.62
N HIS A 622 -10.56 -9.25 35.83
CA HIS A 622 -9.51 -10.12 36.36
C HIS A 622 -10.04 -11.50 36.79
N GLU A 623 -9.34 -12.58 36.43
CA GLU A 623 -9.74 -13.97 36.75
C GLU A 623 -9.90 -14.26 38.26
N SER A 624 -9.29 -13.45 39.13
CA SER A 624 -9.39 -13.59 40.58
C SER A 624 -9.06 -12.29 41.31
N ARG A 625 -9.53 -12.17 42.56
CA ARG A 625 -9.16 -11.06 43.47
C ARG A 625 -7.64 -10.96 43.68
N SER A 626 -6.89 -12.06 43.55
CA SER A 626 -5.43 -12.06 43.61
C SER A 626 -4.77 -11.45 42.36
N LYS A 627 -5.32 -11.68 41.15
CA LYS A 627 -4.85 -10.98 39.95
C LYS A 627 -5.18 -9.48 40.00
N ALA A 628 -6.39 -9.12 40.42
CA ALA A 628 -6.77 -7.71 40.66
C ALA A 628 -5.86 -7.02 41.69
N ALA A 629 -5.57 -7.66 42.82
CA ALA A 629 -4.67 -7.12 43.84
C ALA A 629 -3.25 -6.93 43.33
N THR A 630 -2.75 -7.86 42.50
CA THR A 630 -1.44 -7.72 41.85
C THR A 630 -1.44 -6.55 40.86
N ALA A 631 -2.50 -6.35 40.08
CA ALA A 631 -2.63 -5.21 39.15
C ALA A 631 -2.63 -3.86 39.89
N LEU A 632 -3.33 -3.76 41.04
CA LEU A 632 -3.28 -2.55 41.88
C LEU A 632 -1.85 -2.27 42.39
N CYS A 633 -1.06 -3.31 42.68
CA CYS A 633 0.35 -3.14 43.08
C CYS A 633 1.22 -2.56 41.97
N PHE A 634 1.00 -2.91 40.69
CA PHE A 634 1.71 -2.31 39.56
C PHE A 634 1.41 -0.82 39.43
N HIS A 635 0.14 -0.41 39.57
CA HIS A 635 -0.20 1.01 39.62
C HIS A 635 0.48 1.72 40.80
N LEU A 636 0.48 1.12 41.99
CA LEU A 636 1.12 1.71 43.17
C LEU A 636 2.64 1.80 43.01
N ALA A 637 3.32 0.82 42.39
CA ALA A 637 4.77 0.86 42.14
C ALA A 637 5.17 2.11 41.36
N PHE A 638 4.46 2.40 40.26
CA PHE A 638 4.66 3.61 39.47
C PHE A 638 4.49 4.87 40.33
N TRP A 639 3.34 5.02 41.01
CA TRP A 639 3.00 6.25 41.72
C TRP A 639 3.83 6.53 42.99
N THR A 640 4.34 5.51 43.68
CA THR A 640 5.15 5.70 44.90
C THR A 640 6.65 5.90 44.62
N GLY A 641 7.12 5.67 43.39
CA GLY A 641 8.56 5.62 43.09
C GLY A 641 9.24 4.33 43.54
N GLY A 642 8.48 3.21 43.61
CA GLY A 642 8.97 1.92 44.08
C GLY A 642 9.13 1.80 45.60
N ASP A 643 8.63 2.76 46.38
CA ASP A 643 8.62 2.69 47.85
C ASP A 643 7.66 1.57 48.34
N ALA A 644 8.25 0.44 48.74
CA ALA A 644 7.51 -0.79 49.04
C ALA A 644 6.67 -0.72 50.33
N ASP A 645 7.16 0.00 51.35
CA ASP A 645 6.42 0.23 52.61
C ASP A 645 5.21 1.15 52.34
N ARG A 646 5.38 2.16 51.48
CA ARG A 646 4.28 3.04 51.03
C ARG A 646 3.28 2.31 50.14
N MET A 647 3.72 1.38 49.30
CA MET A 647 2.82 0.51 48.52
C MET A 647 1.99 -0.40 49.42
N ASP A 648 2.57 -1.01 50.47
CA ASP A 648 1.82 -1.82 51.45
C ASP A 648 0.82 -0.95 52.26
N HIS A 649 1.21 0.28 52.62
CA HIS A 649 0.33 1.25 53.28
C HIS A 649 -0.89 1.60 52.39
N LEU A 650 -0.64 2.08 51.17
CA LEU A 650 -1.69 2.46 50.22
C LEU A 650 -2.58 1.26 49.83
N PHE A 651 -2.03 0.06 49.67
CA PHE A 651 -2.84 -1.12 49.37
C PHE A 651 -3.81 -1.44 50.53
N ARG A 652 -3.39 -1.28 51.79
CA ARG A 652 -4.24 -1.53 52.97
C ARG A 652 -5.38 -0.54 53.14
N ASP A 653 -5.25 0.67 52.60
CA ASP A 653 -6.30 1.71 52.59
C ASP A 653 -7.28 1.57 51.40
N SER A 654 -7.05 0.63 50.48
CA SER A 654 -7.99 0.29 49.39
C SER A 654 -9.12 -0.66 49.82
N GLU A 655 -10.28 -0.63 49.16
CA GLU A 655 -11.37 -1.60 49.41
C GLU A 655 -11.06 -3.00 48.84
N LEU A 656 -9.96 -3.13 48.09
CA LEU A 656 -9.46 -4.41 47.57
C LEU A 656 -8.72 -5.24 48.64
N MET A 657 -8.25 -4.61 49.72
CA MET A 657 -7.61 -5.25 50.87
C MET A 657 -8.46 -6.40 51.46
N TRP A 658 -7.82 -7.51 51.84
CA TRP A 658 -8.50 -8.62 52.55
C TRP A 658 -7.53 -9.40 53.46
N PRO A 659 -8.02 -10.21 54.41
CA PRO A 659 -7.17 -10.90 55.41
C PRO A 659 -6.09 -11.85 54.87
N GLY A 660 -6.18 -12.26 53.59
CA GLY A 660 -5.19 -13.12 52.94
C GLY A 660 -3.96 -12.36 52.41
N TRP A 661 -3.97 -11.02 52.44
CA TRP A 661 -2.79 -10.20 52.11
C TRP A 661 -1.59 -10.54 53.01
N ASP A 662 -1.85 -10.75 54.30
CA ASP A 662 -0.85 -11.14 55.30
C ASP A 662 -0.72 -12.67 55.48
N GLU A 663 -1.40 -13.48 54.65
CA GLU A 663 -1.37 -14.95 54.73
C GLU A 663 -0.19 -15.53 53.95
N SER A 664 0.64 -16.36 54.60
CA SER A 664 1.78 -17.05 53.99
C SER A 664 1.33 -18.06 52.94
N ILE A 665 1.86 -17.95 51.72
CA ILE A 665 1.60 -18.91 50.65
C ILE A 665 2.66 -20.01 50.72
N GLU A 666 2.30 -21.19 51.24
CA GLU A 666 3.21 -22.35 51.29
C GLU A 666 3.49 -22.94 49.89
N GLN A 667 2.65 -22.66 48.89
CA GLN A 667 2.71 -23.28 47.56
C GLN A 667 3.87 -22.81 46.68
N ASN A 668 4.46 -21.64 46.94
CA ASN A 668 5.56 -21.07 46.15
C ASN A 668 6.97 -21.39 46.70
N GLY A 669 7.07 -22.15 47.81
CA GLY A 669 8.34 -22.51 48.44
C GLY A 669 9.06 -21.41 49.23
N THR A 670 8.62 -20.15 49.18
CA THR A 670 9.24 -19.04 49.95
C THR A 670 8.65 -18.90 51.35
N GLY A 671 7.35 -19.19 51.53
CA GLY A 671 6.62 -18.98 52.78
C GLY A 671 6.30 -17.51 53.10
N GLU A 672 6.59 -16.58 52.19
CA GLU A 672 6.21 -15.17 52.32
C GLU A 672 4.70 -14.96 52.20
N SER A 673 4.20 -13.82 52.68
CA SER A 673 2.78 -13.46 52.55
C SER A 673 2.44 -13.03 51.13
N PHE A 674 1.17 -13.21 50.73
CA PHE A 674 0.70 -12.80 49.40
C PHE A 674 1.07 -11.35 49.06
N GLY A 675 0.93 -10.42 50.01
CA GLY A 675 1.29 -9.03 49.82
C GLY A 675 2.75 -8.82 49.42
N LYS A 676 3.70 -9.45 50.13
CA LYS A 676 5.14 -9.37 49.78
C LYS A 676 5.42 -9.91 48.38
N ILE A 677 4.73 -10.98 47.99
CA ILE A 677 4.88 -11.59 46.66
C ILE A 677 4.33 -10.65 45.57
N ALA A 678 3.19 -9.99 45.81
CA ALA A 678 2.61 -9.00 44.90
C ALA A 678 3.49 -7.75 44.78
N LEU A 679 4.03 -7.24 45.89
CA LEU A 679 4.96 -6.10 45.92
C LEU A 679 6.26 -6.41 45.15
N LYS A 680 6.91 -7.55 45.42
CA LYS A 680 8.12 -7.98 44.67
C LYS A 680 7.85 -8.12 43.16
N ARG A 681 6.67 -8.61 42.75
CA ARG A 681 6.29 -8.70 41.34
C ARG A 681 6.07 -7.35 40.69
N ALA A 682 5.36 -6.45 41.37
CA ALA A 682 5.13 -5.10 40.88
C ALA A 682 6.45 -4.34 40.67
N LEU A 683 7.35 -4.39 41.67
CA LEU A 683 8.68 -3.76 41.59
C LEU A 683 9.57 -4.37 40.50
N ALA A 684 9.47 -5.67 40.24
CA ALA A 684 10.29 -6.36 39.25
C ALA A 684 9.84 -6.18 37.79
N GLY A 685 8.62 -5.68 37.55
CA GLY A 685 8.05 -5.48 36.21
C GLY A 685 7.55 -4.05 35.98
N THR A 686 8.11 -3.08 36.70
CA THR A 686 7.80 -1.65 36.56
C THR A 686 9.09 -0.89 36.22
N ASP A 687 9.35 -0.72 34.93
CA ASP A 687 10.57 -0.08 34.42
C ASP A 687 10.50 1.47 34.38
N SER A 688 9.41 2.06 34.87
CA SER A 688 9.18 3.51 34.89
C SER A 688 8.43 3.94 36.15
N PHE A 689 8.73 5.13 36.67
CA PHE A 689 8.23 5.64 37.94
C PHE A 689 7.74 7.08 37.82
N TYR A 690 6.82 7.49 38.71
CA TYR A 690 6.29 8.85 38.72
C TYR A 690 7.32 9.84 39.29
N GLU A 691 7.88 10.67 38.41
CA GLU A 691 8.68 11.83 38.81
C GLU A 691 7.78 13.03 39.13
N SER A 692 8.02 13.66 40.29
CA SER A 692 7.31 14.89 40.67
C SER A 692 7.97 16.11 40.02
N PRO A 693 7.22 17.12 39.50
CA PRO A 693 7.80 18.30 38.82
C PRO A 693 8.81 19.16 39.60
N GLN A 694 9.12 18.82 40.87
CA GLN A 694 10.20 19.42 41.65
C GLN A 694 11.57 18.70 41.47
N SER A 695 11.61 17.43 41.06
CA SER A 695 12.87 16.71 40.76
C SER A 695 13.58 17.32 39.54
N GLU A 696 12.81 17.81 38.57
CA GLU A 696 13.32 18.51 37.38
C GLU A 696 14.14 19.75 37.75
N THR A 697 13.69 20.54 38.74
CA THR A 697 14.40 21.75 39.18
C THR A 697 15.73 21.44 39.85
N ASP A 698 15.76 20.50 40.79
CA ASP A 698 17.00 20.10 41.48
C ASP A 698 17.98 19.40 40.52
N SER A 699 17.48 18.57 39.60
CA SER A 699 18.30 17.90 38.58
C SER A 699 18.95 18.90 37.60
N LYS A 700 18.23 19.95 37.21
CA LYS A 700 18.77 21.00 36.31
C LYS A 700 19.81 21.89 36.99
N GLU A 701 19.65 22.21 38.28
CA GLU A 701 20.72 22.89 39.04
C GLU A 701 21.94 21.96 39.27
N ALA A 702 21.72 20.67 39.53
CA ALA A 702 22.80 19.69 39.70
C ALA A 702 23.62 19.52 38.41
N ALA A 703 22.97 19.40 37.25
CA ALA A 703 23.65 19.34 35.94
C ALA A 703 24.47 20.61 35.66
N ALA A 704 23.86 21.80 35.80
CA ALA A 704 24.51 23.09 35.57
C ALA A 704 25.68 23.41 36.54
N SER A 705 25.84 22.61 37.60
CA SER A 705 27.01 22.65 38.49
C SER A 705 28.19 21.79 38.01
N ARG A 706 27.94 20.70 37.27
CA ARG A 706 28.95 19.73 36.82
C ARG A 706 29.73 20.22 35.60
N ASP A 707 29.04 20.77 34.59
CA ASP A 707 29.66 21.37 33.40
C ASP A 707 30.63 22.52 33.71
N ARG A 708 30.57 23.07 34.93
CA ARG A 708 31.37 24.24 35.34
C ARG A 708 32.75 23.89 35.91
N ASP A 709 33.01 22.63 36.27
CA ASP A 709 34.28 22.20 36.88
C ASP A 709 35.24 21.48 35.90
N GLU A 710 34.76 20.93 34.78
CA GLU A 710 35.63 20.25 33.81
C GLU A 710 36.30 21.16 32.77
N GLN A 711 35.83 22.41 32.59
CA GLN A 711 36.44 23.38 31.67
C GLN A 711 37.41 24.37 32.34
N GLN A 712 38.38 23.88 33.13
CA GLN A 712 39.46 24.76 33.62
C GLN A 712 40.82 24.09 33.87
N ALA A 713 41.56 23.84 32.78
CA ALA A 713 43.01 23.59 32.79
C ALA A 713 43.73 24.51 31.76
N PRO A 714 44.97 24.99 32.02
CA PRO A 714 45.44 26.24 31.41
C PRO A 714 46.29 26.08 30.13
N THR A 715 46.25 27.10 29.28
CA THR A 715 47.26 27.39 28.23
C THR A 715 47.71 28.86 28.33
N GLU A 716 48.86 29.20 27.72
CA GLU A 716 49.64 30.41 28.09
C GLU A 716 49.60 31.56 27.06
N SER A 717 49.37 32.78 27.58
CA SER A 717 49.97 34.08 27.16
C SER A 717 49.58 34.78 25.85
N ALA A 718 49.32 36.10 25.99
CA ALA A 718 49.38 37.20 24.99
C ALA A 718 48.30 37.21 23.86
N ASP A 719 47.86 38.36 23.31
CA ASP A 719 48.23 39.77 23.55
C ASP A 719 47.00 40.74 23.41
N GLU A 720 47.22 42.07 23.50
CA GLU A 720 46.22 43.14 23.70
C GLU A 720 45.27 43.54 22.52
N SER A 721 44.30 44.43 22.85
CA SER A 721 43.48 45.35 22.01
C SER A 721 42.11 44.86 21.48
N GLU A 722 41.04 45.70 21.39
CA GLU A 722 40.73 47.01 22.00
C GLU A 722 39.20 47.25 22.09
N LEU A 723 38.75 48.10 23.04
CA LEU A 723 37.40 48.70 23.17
C LEU A 723 37.59 50.24 23.20
N PRO A 724 36.58 51.13 22.98
CA PRO A 724 35.12 50.93 23.05
C PRO A 724 34.41 51.43 21.74
N THR A 725 33.20 52.01 21.61
CA THR A 725 32.25 52.69 22.53
C THR A 725 30.83 52.83 21.93
N GLU A 726 29.81 52.80 22.79
CA GLU A 726 28.49 53.45 22.59
C GLU A 726 28.59 55.00 22.83
N PRO A 727 27.55 55.90 22.77
CA PRO A 727 26.15 55.65 23.12
C PRO A 727 25.01 56.47 22.43
N ALA A 728 23.76 56.24 22.89
CA ALA A 728 22.69 57.26 23.10
C ALA A 728 21.98 57.88 21.86
N THR A 729 20.72 58.35 21.88
CA THR A 729 19.66 58.65 22.91
C THR A 729 18.32 58.88 22.14
N THR A 730 17.07 58.73 22.60
CA THR A 730 16.34 58.13 23.76
C THR A 730 14.81 58.32 23.54
N ALA A 731 13.96 57.80 24.44
CA ALA A 731 12.59 58.28 24.79
C ALA A 731 11.40 57.82 23.92
N THR A 732 10.16 57.63 24.43
CA THR A 732 9.50 57.61 25.80
C THR A 732 8.03 57.18 25.52
N ASP A 733 7.18 56.60 26.37
CA ASP A 733 7.16 55.95 27.71
C ASP A 733 5.84 55.08 27.67
N ASP A 734 5.37 54.27 28.63
CA ASP A 734 5.63 54.21 30.07
C ASP A 734 5.38 52.79 30.70
N ARG A 735 5.82 52.68 31.97
CA ARG A 735 5.67 51.69 33.08
C ARG A 735 4.49 50.69 33.04
N THR A 736 4.64 49.40 33.41
CA THR A 736 5.13 48.69 34.65
C THR A 736 4.02 48.28 35.64
N SER A 737 4.06 47.02 36.09
CA SER A 737 3.18 46.29 37.05
C SER A 737 3.39 46.69 38.55
N PRO A 738 2.80 46.03 39.59
CA PRO A 738 1.75 44.98 39.65
C PRO A 738 0.65 45.18 40.76
N GLN A 739 -0.25 44.19 40.91
CA GLN A 739 -1.05 43.79 42.11
C GLN A 739 -2.01 44.77 42.84
N GLU A 740 -3.32 44.48 42.80
CA GLU A 740 -4.13 44.01 43.98
C GLU A 740 -5.54 43.51 43.54
N GLN A 741 -6.22 42.72 44.39
CA GLN A 741 -7.57 42.12 44.17
C GLN A 741 -8.71 43.07 44.61
N PRO A 742 -9.96 43.03 44.03
CA PRO A 742 -10.97 42.01 44.40
C PRO A 742 -12.05 41.62 43.34
N ARG A 743 -12.87 40.62 43.73
CA ARG A 743 -14.04 40.03 43.03
C ARG A 743 -14.99 41.02 42.32
N GLY A 744 -15.48 40.62 41.14
CA GLY A 744 -16.68 41.16 40.50
C GLY A 744 -17.25 40.26 39.38
N GLU A 745 -18.46 39.73 39.61
CA GLU A 745 -19.43 39.11 38.67
C GLU A 745 -18.95 38.63 37.26
N GLN A 746 -18.80 37.31 37.09
CA GLN A 746 -18.85 36.67 35.76
C GLN A 746 -20.30 36.65 35.22
N THR A 747 -20.46 36.87 33.91
CA THR A 747 -21.76 36.86 33.23
C THR A 747 -21.95 35.63 32.34
N LYS A 748 -23.19 35.14 32.24
CA LYS A 748 -23.58 33.84 31.64
C LYS A 748 -23.46 33.72 30.11
N ALA A 749 -22.64 34.52 29.44
CA ALA A 749 -22.57 34.50 27.97
C ALA A 749 -21.73 33.31 27.44
N GLY A 750 -20.48 33.19 27.90
CA GLY A 750 -19.48 32.33 27.24
C GLY A 750 -19.67 30.80 27.34
N GLN A 751 -20.54 30.30 28.21
CA GLN A 751 -20.80 28.84 28.29
C GLN A 751 -21.83 28.38 27.25
N ALA A 752 -22.74 29.26 26.82
CA ALA A 752 -23.85 28.88 25.96
C ALA A 752 -23.43 28.58 24.51
N ASP A 753 -22.33 29.17 24.02
CA ASP A 753 -21.84 28.92 22.66
C ASP A 753 -20.94 27.67 22.58
N ALA A 754 -20.23 27.34 23.66
CA ALA A 754 -19.47 26.08 23.78
C ALA A 754 -20.42 24.87 23.80
N GLU A 755 -21.42 24.86 24.70
CA GLU A 755 -22.44 23.80 24.76
C GLU A 755 -23.20 23.65 23.42
N GLN A 756 -23.45 24.76 22.69
CA GLN A 756 -24.09 24.74 21.36
C GLN A 756 -23.19 24.22 20.22
N THR A 757 -21.88 24.12 20.43
CA THR A 757 -20.94 23.63 19.40
C THR A 757 -20.76 22.12 19.55
N GLU A 758 -20.51 21.63 20.77
CA GLU A 758 -20.47 20.18 21.06
C GLU A 758 -21.82 19.50 20.76
N THR A 759 -22.95 20.13 21.08
CA THR A 759 -24.29 19.60 20.72
C THR A 759 -24.62 19.70 19.23
N LYS A 760 -23.81 20.36 18.40
CA LYS A 760 -23.91 20.30 16.93
C LYS A 760 -23.06 19.18 16.35
N GLN A 761 -21.82 19.01 16.78
CA GLN A 761 -20.96 17.90 16.32
C GLN A 761 -21.60 16.55 16.68
N THR A 762 -21.98 16.36 17.95
CA THR A 762 -22.66 15.12 18.38
C THR A 762 -24.03 14.91 17.71
N ALA A 763 -24.73 15.97 17.29
CA ALA A 763 -25.95 15.85 16.49
C ALA A 763 -25.68 15.47 15.03
N GLY A 764 -24.54 15.89 14.46
CA GLY A 764 -24.06 15.46 13.14
C GLY A 764 -23.65 13.99 13.13
N GLU A 765 -22.81 13.59 14.09
CA GLU A 765 -22.40 12.19 14.30
C GLU A 765 -23.62 11.28 14.52
N HIS A 766 -24.57 11.68 15.38
CA HIS A 766 -25.79 10.93 15.64
C HIS A 766 -26.76 10.95 14.43
N ALA A 767 -26.66 11.92 13.52
CA ALA A 767 -27.36 11.87 12.23
C ALA A 767 -26.69 10.87 11.26
N HIS A 768 -25.36 10.89 11.17
CA HIS A 768 -24.57 9.97 10.33
C HIS A 768 -24.73 8.51 10.75
N LEU A 769 -24.54 8.20 12.04
CA LEU A 769 -24.77 6.85 12.57
C LEU A 769 -26.21 6.39 12.33
N LYS A 770 -27.19 7.29 12.38
CA LYS A 770 -28.60 6.96 12.12
C LYS A 770 -28.87 6.68 10.64
N GLU A 771 -28.15 7.35 9.74
CA GLU A 771 -28.21 7.08 8.30
C GLU A 771 -27.52 5.76 7.95
N GLN A 772 -26.33 5.50 8.49
CA GLN A 772 -25.65 4.20 8.39
C GLN A 772 -26.52 3.06 8.93
N ASN A 773 -27.16 3.23 10.10
CA ASN A 773 -28.09 2.23 10.63
C ASN A 773 -29.32 2.04 9.73
N ARG A 774 -29.81 3.09 9.04
CA ARG A 774 -30.90 2.94 8.06
C ARG A 774 -30.45 2.10 6.85
N LEU A 775 -29.28 2.39 6.30
CA LEU A 775 -28.71 1.65 5.17
C LEU A 775 -28.39 0.19 5.52
N LEU A 776 -27.93 -0.06 6.75
CA LEU A 776 -27.74 -1.42 7.27
C LEU A 776 -29.07 -2.18 7.42
N ILE A 777 -30.14 -1.52 7.89
CA ILE A 777 -31.49 -2.12 7.93
C ILE A 777 -31.98 -2.44 6.51
N GLU A 778 -31.90 -1.49 5.58
CA GLU A 778 -32.29 -1.67 4.17
C GLU A 778 -31.49 -2.79 3.49
N ARG A 779 -30.20 -2.95 3.84
CA ARG A 779 -29.35 -4.06 3.38
C ARG A 779 -29.74 -5.40 4.01
N VAL A 780 -30.13 -5.43 5.29
CA VAL A 780 -30.65 -6.64 5.96
C VAL A 780 -31.99 -7.05 5.36
N GLU A 781 -32.94 -6.13 5.17
CA GLU A 781 -34.23 -6.39 4.52
C GLU A 781 -34.01 -6.97 3.10
N THR A 782 -33.06 -6.41 2.33
CA THR A 782 -32.67 -6.94 1.02
C THR A 782 -32.10 -8.37 1.10
N LEU A 783 -31.26 -8.66 2.10
CA LEU A 783 -30.66 -9.99 2.30
C LEU A 783 -31.69 -11.02 2.79
N GLU A 784 -32.69 -10.62 3.57
CA GLU A 784 -33.81 -11.47 3.99
C GLU A 784 -34.70 -11.85 2.79
N GLU A 785 -35.02 -10.91 1.88
CA GLU A 785 -35.72 -11.22 0.61
C GLU A 785 -34.90 -12.18 -0.29
N ASP A 786 -33.58 -12.03 -0.31
CA ASP A 786 -32.67 -12.88 -1.10
C ASP A 786 -32.53 -14.30 -0.50
N ILE A 787 -32.68 -14.43 0.83
CA ILE A 787 -32.76 -15.71 1.54
C ILE A 787 -34.11 -16.39 1.26
N GLU A 788 -35.25 -15.68 1.38
CA GLU A 788 -36.58 -16.27 1.07
C GLU A 788 -36.64 -16.79 -0.38
N GLN A 789 -36.06 -16.05 -1.34
CA GLN A 789 -35.93 -16.51 -2.73
C GLN A 789 -35.04 -17.75 -2.90
N LYS A 790 -33.98 -17.90 -2.10
CA LYS A 790 -33.11 -19.08 -2.10
C LYS A 790 -33.80 -20.28 -1.45
N GLU A 791 -34.47 -20.12 -0.31
CA GLU A 791 -35.25 -21.18 0.34
C GLU A 791 -36.38 -21.70 -0.56
N ALA A 792 -37.17 -20.81 -1.17
CA ALA A 792 -38.21 -21.18 -2.13
C ALA A 792 -37.66 -21.90 -3.38
N ARG A 793 -36.38 -21.69 -3.72
CA ARG A 793 -35.68 -22.41 -4.79
C ARG A 793 -35.16 -23.78 -4.32
N ILE A 794 -34.75 -23.90 -3.06
CA ILE A 794 -34.36 -25.18 -2.44
C ILE A 794 -35.58 -26.10 -2.35
N GLU A 795 -36.71 -25.67 -1.77
CA GLU A 795 -37.94 -26.48 -1.67
C GLU A 795 -38.39 -26.99 -3.06
N LYS A 796 -38.28 -26.14 -4.08
CA LYS A 796 -38.57 -26.50 -5.47
C LYS A 796 -37.61 -27.54 -6.05
N LEU A 797 -36.32 -27.48 -5.72
CA LEU A 797 -35.32 -28.47 -6.15
C LEU A 797 -35.50 -29.80 -5.42
N GLU A 798 -35.79 -29.78 -4.12
CA GLU A 798 -36.13 -30.97 -3.33
C GLU A 798 -37.39 -31.67 -3.88
N ALA A 799 -38.43 -30.89 -4.21
CA ALA A 799 -39.64 -31.42 -4.87
C ALA A 799 -39.34 -32.03 -6.26
N GLN A 800 -38.35 -31.51 -7.00
CA GLN A 800 -37.89 -32.11 -8.25
C GLN A 800 -37.07 -33.39 -8.00
N LEU A 801 -36.18 -33.41 -7.01
CA LEU A 801 -35.42 -34.60 -6.61
C LEU A 801 -36.36 -35.73 -6.20
N ALA A 802 -37.31 -35.47 -5.29
CA ALA A 802 -38.31 -36.45 -4.87
C ALA A 802 -39.15 -37.00 -6.06
N TYR A 803 -39.50 -36.15 -7.02
CA TYR A 803 -40.16 -36.59 -8.27
C TYR A 803 -39.27 -37.52 -9.11
N TYR A 804 -37.97 -37.24 -9.22
CA TYR A 804 -37.04 -38.10 -9.96
C TYR A 804 -36.72 -39.40 -9.22
N GLU A 805 -36.59 -39.38 -7.89
CA GLU A 805 -36.44 -40.57 -7.04
C GLU A 805 -37.66 -41.50 -7.15
N GLU A 806 -38.88 -40.97 -7.06
CA GLU A 806 -40.10 -41.75 -7.28
C GLU A 806 -40.11 -42.36 -8.69
N LYS A 807 -39.64 -41.62 -9.69
CA LYS A 807 -39.52 -42.10 -11.07
C LYS A 807 -38.48 -43.21 -11.25
N LEU A 808 -37.34 -43.14 -10.56
CA LEU A 808 -36.34 -44.22 -10.54
C LEU A 808 -36.95 -45.46 -9.87
N ALA A 809 -37.57 -45.30 -8.70
CA ALA A 809 -38.21 -46.41 -7.99
C ALA A 809 -39.33 -47.08 -8.80
N GLN A 810 -40.10 -46.30 -9.58
CA GLN A 810 -41.10 -46.84 -10.51
C GLN A 810 -40.49 -47.51 -11.76
N SER A 811 -39.22 -47.26 -12.09
CA SER A 811 -38.52 -47.90 -13.22
C SER A 811 -37.87 -49.25 -12.85
N ASP A 812 -37.47 -49.43 -11.59
CA ASP A 812 -36.67 -50.58 -11.14
C ASP A 812 -37.47 -51.91 -11.04
N ASP A 813 -38.80 -51.84 -11.11
CA ASP A 813 -39.71 -53.01 -11.22
C ASP A 813 -39.73 -53.60 -12.67
N GLY A 814 -38.93 -53.02 -13.59
CA GLY A 814 -38.81 -53.42 -15.00
C GLY A 814 -37.38 -53.73 -15.46
N GLU A 815 -37.12 -55.00 -15.81
CA GLU A 815 -35.92 -55.48 -16.53
C GLU A 815 -34.55 -55.39 -15.81
N ARG A 816 -34.38 -56.28 -14.82
CA ARG A 816 -33.11 -56.82 -14.28
C ARG A 816 -31.94 -56.85 -15.32
N GLY A 817 -31.15 -55.78 -15.40
CA GLY A 817 -30.27 -55.54 -16.56
C GLY A 817 -28.78 -55.24 -16.31
N SER A 818 -28.37 -54.57 -15.23
CA SER A 818 -26.94 -54.28 -14.96
C SER A 818 -26.67 -53.99 -13.49
N LYS A 819 -25.72 -54.70 -12.85
CA LYS A 819 -25.43 -54.59 -11.41
C LYS A 819 -24.16 -53.84 -10.95
N PRO A 820 -23.16 -53.45 -11.78
CA PRO A 820 -21.93 -52.83 -11.29
C PRO A 820 -21.92 -51.28 -11.24
N ILE A 821 -23.00 -50.61 -11.68
CA ILE A 821 -23.03 -49.13 -11.75
C ILE A 821 -23.54 -48.51 -10.45
N VAL A 822 -24.66 -49.02 -9.90
CA VAL A 822 -25.33 -48.42 -8.73
C VAL A 822 -24.47 -48.50 -7.46
N GLU A 823 -23.73 -49.60 -7.26
CA GLU A 823 -22.83 -49.78 -6.10
C GLU A 823 -21.64 -48.79 -6.10
N ARG A 824 -21.31 -48.16 -7.26
CA ARG A 824 -20.31 -47.08 -7.34
C ARG A 824 -20.87 -45.70 -7.05
N ALA A 825 -22.11 -45.42 -7.48
CA ALA A 825 -22.76 -44.12 -7.23
C ALA A 825 -22.98 -43.86 -5.72
N VAL A 826 -23.27 -44.90 -4.93
CA VAL A 826 -23.48 -44.79 -3.47
C VAL A 826 -22.18 -44.55 -2.69
N GLN A 827 -21.00 -44.72 -3.31
CA GLN A 827 -19.71 -44.25 -2.76
C GLN A 827 -19.32 -42.83 -3.21
N TYR A 828 -20.14 -42.16 -4.03
CA TYR A 828 -19.89 -40.79 -4.51
C TYR A 828 -20.66 -39.71 -3.72
N PHE A 829 -21.49 -40.14 -2.75
CA PHE A 829 -22.38 -39.29 -1.93
C PHE A 829 -22.30 -39.68 -0.44
N ARG A 830 -21.11 -40.03 0.03
CA ARG A 830 -20.76 -40.32 1.43
C ARG A 830 -19.28 -40.07 1.68
#